data_AF-A0A974UGD2-F1
#
_entry.id   AF-A0A974UGD2-F1
#
_cell.length_a   1.000
_cell.length_b   1.000
_cell.length_c   1.000
_cell.angle_alpha   90.00
_cell.angle_beta   90.00
_cell.angle_gamma   90.00
#
_symmetry.space_group_name_H-M   'P 1'
#
loop_
_entity.id
_entity.type
_entity.pdbx_description
1 polymer ?
#
loop_
_entity_poly.entity_id
_entity_poly.type
_entity_poly.pdbx_seq_one_letter_code
_entity_poly.pdbx_strand_id
1 'polypeptide(L)'
;MIDSLEKLINEYKDPKTMVVIKGFNVDEVLSRKIDLDRLLENRLGYFMRLESSKDILTYDEYLALREFIFAQYPKVIIIDNNLYENFYPLCVNIKTKIQDELLSHYNSEIKKSGEMSKTAKAYTEIYSNFVEIGGKIYNTFNQFVDDEKERTISFYEECNIHVPEHLYSEGVLTYDLLDELDYLQFLDKVLTDEVEKIQIVKSNVGLDIDLLKKKISILSTLRPDLEMCIVKKAKETPDEFVHPDFRRILKQYWRADNFKPIQVYDMDSIADGKREIENIKQSDVISHLVEQVERCKDGESFRDIFVTAPTGAGKSAMFQIPAIYLAENYGLFTIVISPLIGLMNDQVNGLESRGYKYSRTINSDISPIKKQEIIDEIAEAKCNVLYLSPESLMGKSDLMQIIGPRKLGVLVIDEAHIVTTWGKQFRPDYWYLGDHIMKLRKSQQKREGMQFVIATFTATAIFGGLENMYQETIQSLHMIDPITYLGYVRRDDISITVNKREKIKNRSEYELDKFDLLIKNIKRSIVTERKTLIYFPTVALIERFHDYCKINDVGEYVAKYHGRLDALVKQENYIQFLNKEKPIMIATKAFGMGIDIEDIEIVMHFAPTGNVCDYMQEIGRAARKPLLKGNAVYDFMSNDFKHINRLHGLSTVKEYQLVEVIKKIYQLHNDNIRRKPTKRQTKRSNEMLVDAESFSHIFENAFSSPDDGISKVKTAMLLIQKDFERSLSYSPFYVRPIPLFEIGYFKLSSKTASVVNNKYGNIAKPINEEGSVFNVNLKQLWERQYSSNLSFPKFKYMLYSKDRALSFDYLDAFDPVLKIDIDFKKGHQHVFKAVNDALSGVINNSVREGTYIDADVLADNLHRKTGISRYRVKSIVEINISAMRIYAREYCKNFNSNPYSAREQKSGVIKYRFKNAVTMYFNWIKRGLTYIEREQTDNELYLNQGGNSKKFKEYLTILGVLESYDVLSYKALGGRNSQLYIYINQTKTMKEIINRPYFYHNQLLEIVGLRHKLSVGMLTYLFDNGLSSDEIWNILEDYFIGIIPDEVATEFEKSTGRSLRHLR
;
A
#
# COMPACT_ATOMS: atom_id res chain seq x y z
N MET A 1 -23.35 -16.04 34.66
CA MET A 1 -22.88 -16.19 33.27
C MET A 1 -23.35 -17.51 32.67
N ILE A 2 -22.96 -18.66 33.25
CA ILE A 2 -23.33 -20.00 32.75
C ILE A 2 -24.85 -20.16 32.59
N ASP A 3 -25.65 -19.84 33.62
CA ASP A 3 -27.12 -19.92 33.53
C ASP A 3 -27.73 -19.10 32.38
N SER A 4 -27.18 -17.90 32.13
CA SER A 4 -27.61 -17.03 31.03
C SER A 4 -27.24 -17.63 29.67
N LEU A 5 -26.07 -18.25 29.56
CA LEU A 5 -25.62 -18.95 28.36
C LEU A 5 -26.48 -20.18 28.09
N GLU A 6 -26.78 -20.99 29.09
CA GLU A 6 -27.69 -22.14 28.96
C GLU A 6 -29.09 -21.71 28.52
N LYS A 7 -29.61 -20.60 29.06
CA LYS A 7 -30.89 -20.04 28.64
C LYS A 7 -30.87 -19.65 27.17
N LEU A 8 -29.84 -18.94 26.71
CA LEU A 8 -29.69 -18.52 25.32
C LEU A 8 -29.51 -19.72 24.38
N ILE A 9 -28.71 -20.72 24.77
CA ILE A 9 -28.57 -21.97 24.02
C ILE A 9 -29.92 -22.66 23.83
N ASN A 10 -30.72 -22.76 24.90
CA ASN A 10 -32.03 -23.41 24.86
C ASN A 10 -33.04 -22.66 23.98
N GLU A 11 -32.92 -21.33 23.83
CA GLU A 11 -33.74 -20.52 22.92
C GLU A 11 -33.56 -20.93 21.45
N TYR A 12 -32.35 -21.29 21.05
CA TYR A 12 -31.99 -21.63 19.67
C TYR A 12 -31.91 -23.14 19.40
N LYS A 13 -32.20 -23.97 20.39
CA LYS A 13 -32.10 -25.43 20.29
C LYS A 13 -33.28 -26.00 19.50
N ASP A 14 -33.04 -26.39 18.25
CA ASP A 14 -34.03 -26.97 17.33
C ASP A 14 -33.37 -28.12 16.52
N PRO A 15 -34.06 -29.24 16.23
CA PRO A 15 -33.52 -30.34 15.42
C PRO A 15 -32.86 -29.98 14.08
N LYS A 16 -33.20 -28.84 13.48
CA LYS A 16 -32.59 -28.36 12.22
C LYS A 16 -31.50 -27.31 12.41
N THR A 17 -31.19 -26.97 13.66
CA THR A 17 -30.26 -25.90 14.02
C THR A 17 -29.11 -26.47 14.84
N MET A 18 -27.87 -26.26 14.38
CA MET A 18 -26.68 -26.55 15.19
C MET A 18 -26.32 -25.30 16.00
N VAL A 19 -26.19 -25.45 17.32
CA VAL A 19 -25.75 -24.35 18.21
C VAL A 19 -24.26 -24.51 18.50
N VAL A 20 -23.51 -23.44 18.29
CA VAL A 20 -22.06 -23.38 18.47
C VAL A 20 -21.74 -22.27 19.47
N ILE A 21 -20.87 -22.53 20.44
CA ILE A 21 -20.39 -21.53 21.41
C ILE A 21 -18.95 -21.13 21.07
N LYS A 22 -18.68 -19.81 21.08
CA LYS A 22 -17.38 -19.22 20.73
C LYS A 22 -16.85 -18.35 21.88
N GLY A 23 -15.65 -18.67 22.35
CA GLY A 23 -14.97 -17.88 23.40
C GLY A 23 -15.41 -18.16 24.84
N PHE A 24 -15.99 -19.32 25.11
CA PHE A 24 -16.42 -19.73 26.46
C PHE A 24 -15.58 -20.90 26.98
N ASN A 25 -15.35 -20.95 28.29
CA ASN A 25 -14.63 -22.05 28.91
C ASN A 25 -15.42 -23.36 28.76
N VAL A 26 -14.80 -24.35 28.13
CA VAL A 26 -15.47 -25.60 27.75
C VAL A 26 -15.82 -26.45 28.96
N ASP A 27 -14.93 -26.50 29.96
CA ASP A 27 -15.10 -27.34 31.15
C ASP A 27 -16.27 -26.87 32.03
N GLU A 28 -16.68 -25.61 31.88
CA GLU A 28 -17.78 -25.00 32.64
C GLU A 28 -19.15 -25.16 31.96
N VAL A 29 -19.18 -25.32 30.64
CA VAL A 29 -20.42 -25.29 29.84
C VAL A 29 -20.78 -26.67 29.28
N LEU A 30 -19.78 -27.50 28.97
CA LEU A 30 -19.99 -28.82 28.41
C LEU A 30 -19.67 -29.91 29.45
N SER A 31 -20.56 -30.89 29.57
CA SER A 31 -20.34 -32.08 30.40
C SER A 31 -19.38 -33.10 29.78
N ARG A 32 -18.66 -32.74 28.70
CA ARG A 32 -17.74 -33.60 27.95
C ARG A 32 -16.40 -32.91 27.70
N LYS A 33 -15.31 -33.68 27.78
CA LYS A 33 -13.97 -33.22 27.40
C LYS A 33 -13.79 -33.27 25.89
N ILE A 34 -13.17 -32.22 25.34
CA ILE A 34 -12.88 -32.11 23.91
C ILE A 34 -11.48 -32.65 23.62
N ASP A 35 -11.38 -33.53 22.64
CA ASP A 35 -10.13 -34.12 22.17
C ASP A 35 -9.90 -33.72 20.70
N LEU A 36 -9.23 -32.58 20.52
CA LEU A 36 -8.93 -32.04 19.19
C LEU A 36 -7.94 -32.90 18.41
N ASP A 37 -7.01 -33.59 19.09
CA ASP A 37 -6.08 -34.52 18.42
C ASP A 37 -6.88 -35.63 17.73
N ARG A 38 -7.81 -36.27 18.45
CA ARG A 38 -8.66 -37.33 17.90
C ARG A 38 -9.62 -36.82 16.82
N LEU A 39 -10.12 -35.60 16.96
CA LEU A 39 -10.97 -34.95 15.96
C LEU A 39 -10.21 -34.73 14.65
N LEU A 40 -9.00 -34.18 14.71
CA LEU A 40 -8.19 -33.88 13.54
C LEU A 40 -7.67 -35.16 12.87
N GLU A 41 -7.44 -36.23 13.62
CA GLU A 41 -7.07 -37.55 13.07
C GLU A 41 -8.23 -38.24 12.33
N ASN A 42 -9.46 -38.17 12.85
CA ASN A 42 -10.62 -38.80 12.24
C ASN A 42 -11.91 -37.99 12.44
N ARG A 43 -12.09 -36.98 11.59
CA ARG A 43 -13.24 -36.05 11.63
C ARG A 43 -14.59 -36.76 11.49
N LEU A 44 -14.72 -37.68 10.53
CA LEU A 44 -15.98 -38.41 10.31
C LEU A 44 -16.33 -39.28 11.51
N GLY A 45 -15.35 -40.04 12.02
CA GLY A 45 -15.57 -40.89 13.19
C GLY A 45 -15.88 -40.08 14.45
N TYR A 46 -15.36 -38.85 14.58
CA TYR A 46 -15.73 -37.94 15.65
C TYR A 46 -17.15 -37.40 15.48
N PHE A 47 -17.52 -36.96 14.27
CA PHE A 47 -18.85 -36.47 13.92
C PHE A 47 -19.96 -37.50 14.20
N MET A 48 -19.76 -38.76 13.77
CA MET A 48 -20.74 -39.83 14.00
C MET A 48 -20.98 -40.12 15.49
N ARG A 49 -20.01 -39.83 16.37
CA ARG A 49 -20.18 -39.97 17.83
C ARG A 49 -20.94 -38.80 18.45
N LEU A 50 -20.90 -37.62 17.83
CA LEU A 50 -21.67 -36.45 18.27
C LEU A 50 -23.16 -36.59 17.94
N GLU A 51 -23.50 -37.25 16.83
CA GLU A 51 -24.89 -37.43 16.39
C GLU A 51 -25.75 -38.19 17.42
N SER A 52 -25.14 -39.08 18.21
CA SER A 52 -25.84 -39.78 19.29
C SER A 52 -26.22 -38.90 20.48
N SER A 53 -25.66 -37.68 20.64
CA SER A 53 -25.84 -36.87 21.85
C SER A 53 -26.62 -35.55 21.67
N LYS A 54 -27.00 -35.11 20.44
CA LYS A 54 -27.76 -33.85 20.19
C LYS A 54 -27.17 -32.63 20.95
N ASP A 55 -25.85 -32.49 20.88
CA ASP A 55 -25.11 -31.53 21.71
C ASP A 55 -24.68 -30.26 20.99
N ILE A 56 -24.43 -29.25 21.82
CA ILE A 56 -23.74 -28.00 21.52
C ILE A 56 -22.30 -28.31 21.09
N LEU A 57 -21.79 -27.56 20.10
CA LEU A 57 -20.40 -27.63 19.69
C LEU A 57 -19.62 -26.42 20.17
N THR A 58 -18.34 -26.62 20.47
CA THR A 58 -17.41 -25.50 20.53
C THR A 58 -17.09 -25.00 19.13
N TYR A 59 -16.66 -23.75 19.04
CA TYR A 59 -16.22 -23.18 17.77
C TYR A 59 -15.02 -23.96 17.20
N ASP A 60 -14.12 -24.47 18.03
CA ASP A 60 -13.00 -25.32 17.64
C ASP A 60 -13.45 -26.59 16.88
N GLU A 61 -14.43 -27.30 17.44
CA GLU A 61 -15.02 -28.49 16.82
C GLU A 61 -15.77 -28.14 15.53
N TYR A 62 -16.54 -27.06 15.57
CA TYR A 62 -17.29 -26.55 14.43
C TYR A 62 -16.37 -26.27 13.24
N LEU A 63 -15.24 -25.57 13.42
CA LEU A 63 -14.32 -25.23 12.33
C LEU A 63 -13.65 -26.46 11.68
N ALA A 64 -13.46 -27.53 12.46
CA ALA A 64 -12.94 -28.80 11.96
C ALA A 64 -14.02 -29.64 11.26
N LEU A 65 -15.28 -29.52 11.68
CA LEU A 65 -16.43 -30.34 11.22
C LEU A 65 -17.37 -29.62 10.25
N ARG A 66 -17.10 -28.35 9.91
CA ARG A 66 -18.01 -27.46 9.18
C ARG A 66 -18.66 -28.09 7.95
N GLU A 67 -17.90 -28.81 7.13
CA GLU A 67 -18.43 -29.48 5.93
C GLU A 67 -19.53 -30.52 6.26
N PHE A 68 -19.33 -31.32 7.32
CA PHE A 68 -20.32 -32.31 7.77
C PHE A 68 -21.55 -31.63 8.37
N ILE A 69 -21.33 -30.57 9.16
CA ILE A 69 -22.40 -29.79 9.78
C ILE A 69 -23.27 -29.13 8.71
N PHE A 70 -22.67 -28.54 7.68
CA PHE A 70 -23.41 -27.91 6.59
C PHE A 70 -24.18 -28.90 5.72
N ALA A 71 -23.74 -30.15 5.66
CA ALA A 71 -24.47 -31.21 4.96
C ALA A 71 -25.74 -31.63 5.73
N GLN A 72 -25.68 -31.66 7.06
CA GLN A 72 -26.79 -32.14 7.91
C GLN A 72 -27.73 -31.03 8.37
N TYR A 73 -27.20 -29.85 8.69
CA TYR A 73 -27.94 -28.74 9.28
C TYR A 73 -28.13 -27.60 8.27
N PRO A 74 -29.39 -27.19 8.02
CA PRO A 74 -29.66 -26.02 7.19
C PRO A 74 -29.33 -24.70 7.90
N LYS A 75 -29.18 -24.70 9.23
CA LYS A 75 -28.94 -23.50 10.03
C LYS A 75 -27.90 -23.77 11.12
N VAL A 76 -26.99 -22.83 11.32
CA VAL A 76 -25.99 -22.82 12.38
C VAL A 76 -26.08 -21.49 13.14
N ILE A 77 -26.28 -21.56 14.46
CA ILE A 77 -26.26 -20.40 15.35
C ILE A 77 -24.95 -20.40 16.12
N ILE A 78 -24.18 -19.32 16.00
CA ILE A 78 -22.94 -19.12 16.75
C ILE A 78 -23.24 -18.11 17.87
N ILE A 79 -23.15 -18.54 19.12
CA ILE A 79 -23.23 -17.64 20.28
C ILE A 79 -21.80 -17.18 20.58
N ASP A 80 -21.56 -15.89 20.40
CA ASP A 80 -20.25 -15.26 20.47
C ASP A 80 -20.05 -14.52 21.79
N ASN A 81 -18.97 -14.84 22.49
CA ASN A 81 -18.53 -14.08 23.65
C ASN A 81 -17.93 -12.75 23.21
N ASN A 82 -18.79 -11.78 22.92
CA ASN A 82 -18.46 -10.45 22.41
C ASN A 82 -17.77 -9.52 23.42
N LEU A 83 -17.30 -10.04 24.57
CA LEU A 83 -16.24 -9.40 25.37
C LEU A 83 -14.91 -9.39 24.63
N TYR A 84 -14.65 -10.46 23.88
CA TYR A 84 -13.52 -10.59 22.98
C TYR A 84 -13.89 -10.08 21.60
N GLU A 85 -12.91 -9.82 20.74
CA GLU A 85 -13.13 -9.38 19.36
C GLU A 85 -12.57 -10.42 18.38
N ASN A 86 -11.25 -10.48 18.21
CA ASN A 86 -10.55 -11.43 17.37
C ASN A 86 -9.74 -12.44 18.17
N PHE A 87 -9.21 -12.04 19.33
CA PHE A 87 -8.46 -12.90 20.23
C PHE A 87 -9.35 -13.45 21.34
N TYR A 88 -9.50 -14.76 21.34
CA TYR A 88 -10.27 -15.50 22.33
C TYR A 88 -9.31 -16.25 23.25
N PRO A 89 -9.63 -16.41 24.54
CA PRO A 89 -8.85 -17.27 25.42
C PRO A 89 -8.85 -18.70 24.88
N LEU A 90 -7.74 -19.41 25.04
CA LEU A 90 -7.68 -20.83 24.67
C LEU A 90 -8.53 -21.66 25.62
N CYS A 91 -9.75 -22.00 25.19
CA CYS A 91 -10.74 -22.70 26.00
C CYS A 91 -10.66 -24.24 25.93
N VAL A 92 -9.72 -24.79 25.17
CA VAL A 92 -9.55 -26.23 24.95
C VAL A 92 -8.16 -26.69 25.37
N ASN A 93 -8.06 -27.93 25.87
CA ASN A 93 -6.79 -28.47 26.32
C ASN A 93 -5.92 -28.89 25.12
N ILE A 94 -4.78 -28.24 24.95
CA ILE A 94 -3.77 -28.55 23.93
C ILE A 94 -2.46 -28.90 24.64
N LYS A 95 -1.77 -29.94 24.18
CA LYS A 95 -0.45 -30.33 24.72
C LYS A 95 0.54 -29.15 24.62
N THR A 96 1.27 -28.85 25.70
CA THR A 96 2.22 -27.72 25.78
C THR A 96 3.22 -27.67 24.62
N LYS A 97 3.72 -28.84 24.19
CA LYS A 97 4.63 -28.93 23.02
C LYS A 97 3.99 -28.35 21.74
N ILE A 98 2.70 -28.60 21.52
CA ILE A 98 1.96 -28.08 20.36
C ILE A 98 1.74 -26.58 20.52
N GLN A 99 1.41 -26.10 21.73
CA GLN A 99 1.28 -24.68 22.02
C GLN A 99 2.58 -23.92 21.71
N ASP A 100 3.73 -24.44 22.15
CA ASP A 100 5.05 -23.86 21.88
C ASP A 100 5.36 -23.81 20.37
N GLU A 101 5.01 -24.86 19.63
CA GLU A 101 5.17 -24.91 18.17
C GLU A 101 4.27 -23.88 17.46
N LEU A 102 3.02 -23.71 17.91
CA LEU A 102 2.09 -22.71 17.36
C LEU A 102 2.51 -21.28 17.70
N LEU A 103 2.87 -21.00 18.95
CA LEU A 103 3.42 -19.70 19.38
C LEU A 103 4.66 -19.35 18.54
N SER A 104 5.56 -20.31 18.31
CA SER A 104 6.74 -20.08 17.46
C SER A 104 6.40 -19.93 15.97
N HIS A 105 5.30 -20.49 15.48
CA HIS A 105 4.88 -20.40 14.07
C HIS A 105 4.26 -19.05 13.76
N TYR A 106 3.40 -18.54 14.63
CA TYR A 106 2.71 -17.25 14.45
C TYR A 106 3.52 -16.06 14.95
N ASN A 107 4.43 -16.25 15.90
CA ASN A 107 5.32 -15.19 16.35
C ASN A 107 6.52 -15.01 15.40
N SER A 108 6.48 -13.95 14.60
CA SER A 108 7.54 -13.60 13.64
C SER A 108 8.91 -13.29 14.29
N GLU A 109 8.96 -13.04 15.61
CA GLU A 109 10.18 -12.74 16.35
C GLU A 109 10.89 -14.00 16.89
N ILE A 110 10.15 -15.11 17.06
CA ILE A 110 10.70 -16.37 17.58
C ILE A 110 11.42 -17.11 16.44
N LYS A 111 12.70 -16.81 16.25
CA LYS A 111 13.59 -17.57 15.36
C LYS A 111 13.97 -18.95 15.95
N LYS A 112 13.02 -19.78 16.36
CA LYS A 112 13.32 -21.19 16.65
C LYS A 112 13.40 -21.98 15.34
N SER A 113 14.50 -22.70 15.18
CA SER A 113 14.80 -23.54 14.03
C SER A 113 14.15 -24.92 14.21
N GLY A 114 12.93 -25.09 13.69
CA GLY A 114 12.28 -26.40 13.63
C GLY A 114 11.13 -26.40 12.62
N GLU A 115 10.96 -27.49 11.86
CA GLU A 115 9.72 -27.71 11.11
C GLU A 115 8.61 -28.08 12.11
N MET A 116 7.47 -27.39 12.01
CA MET A 116 6.28 -27.71 12.82
C MET A 116 5.83 -29.16 12.58
N SER A 117 5.47 -29.86 13.65
CA SER A 117 5.00 -31.25 13.60
C SER A 117 3.72 -31.38 12.76
N LYS A 118 3.43 -32.58 12.26
CA LYS A 118 2.19 -32.84 11.49
C LYS A 118 0.93 -32.51 12.31
N THR A 119 0.95 -32.83 13.60
CA THR A 119 -0.16 -32.56 14.52
C THR A 119 -0.34 -31.07 14.72
N ALA A 120 0.72 -30.31 15.04
CA ALA A 120 0.64 -28.86 15.17
C ALA A 120 0.21 -28.16 13.85
N LYS A 121 0.62 -28.68 12.68
CA LYS A 121 0.12 -28.22 11.38
C LYS A 121 -1.40 -28.38 11.22
N ALA A 122 -2.00 -29.45 11.74
CA ALA A 122 -3.45 -29.63 11.68
C ALA A 122 -4.19 -28.58 12.52
N TYR A 123 -3.62 -28.11 13.63
CA TYR A 123 -4.22 -27.03 14.43
C TYR A 123 -4.31 -25.70 13.67
N THR A 124 -3.44 -25.45 12.69
CA THR A 124 -3.55 -24.27 11.81
C THR A 124 -4.80 -24.29 10.90
N GLU A 125 -5.53 -25.41 10.86
CA GLU A 125 -6.85 -25.48 10.23
C GLU A 125 -7.96 -24.93 11.13
N ILE A 126 -7.74 -24.83 12.44
CA ILE A 126 -8.68 -24.27 13.42
C ILE A 126 -8.26 -22.84 13.78
N TYR A 127 -6.98 -22.63 14.08
CA TYR A 127 -6.46 -21.32 14.52
C TYR A 127 -5.72 -20.60 13.40
N SER A 128 -5.89 -19.28 13.36
CA SER A 128 -5.24 -18.37 12.42
C SER A 128 -4.12 -17.54 13.06
N ASN A 129 -4.13 -17.41 14.38
CA ASN A 129 -3.10 -16.75 15.18
C ASN A 129 -3.07 -17.33 16.61
N PHE A 130 -1.94 -17.17 17.31
CA PHE A 130 -1.71 -17.67 18.66
C PHE A 130 -0.72 -16.75 19.39
N VAL A 131 -1.12 -16.19 20.53
CA VAL A 131 -0.32 -15.22 21.30
C VAL A 131 -0.38 -15.54 22.79
N GLU A 132 0.68 -15.19 23.51
CA GLU A 132 0.75 -15.30 24.96
C GLU A 132 0.78 -13.90 25.58
N ILE A 133 -0.13 -13.64 26.51
CA ILE A 133 -0.32 -12.34 27.16
C ILE A 133 -0.55 -12.61 28.64
N GLY A 134 0.29 -12.02 29.51
CA GLY A 134 0.13 -12.19 30.97
C GLY A 134 0.19 -13.65 31.45
N GLY A 135 0.86 -14.54 30.72
CA GLY A 135 0.91 -15.99 31.02
C GLY A 135 -0.34 -16.78 30.60
N LYS A 136 -1.32 -16.13 29.96
CA LYS A 136 -2.49 -16.77 29.33
C LYS A 136 -2.32 -16.81 27.82
N ILE A 137 -2.84 -17.87 27.21
CA ILE A 137 -2.79 -18.07 25.77
C ILE A 137 -4.10 -17.61 25.15
N TYR A 138 -4.00 -16.77 24.13
CA TYR A 138 -5.11 -16.34 23.30
C TYR A 138 -4.91 -16.83 21.87
N ASN A 139 -6.01 -17.20 21.22
CA ASN A 139 -6.03 -17.66 19.84
C ASN A 139 -7.02 -16.84 19.01
N THR A 140 -6.69 -16.69 17.74
CA THR A 140 -7.63 -16.23 16.73
C THR A 140 -8.10 -17.45 15.96
N PHE A 141 -9.40 -17.53 15.71
CA PHE A 141 -9.99 -18.60 14.94
C PHE A 141 -9.88 -18.33 13.43
N ASN A 142 -9.71 -19.39 12.64
CA ASN A 142 -9.86 -19.29 11.20
C ASN A 142 -11.31 -18.91 10.88
N GLN A 143 -11.49 -17.72 10.33
CA GLN A 143 -12.77 -17.33 9.78
C GLN A 143 -12.94 -17.86 8.36
N PHE A 144 -14.15 -18.36 8.11
CA PHE A 144 -14.61 -18.74 6.79
C PHE A 144 -15.32 -17.55 6.14
N VAL A 145 -15.46 -17.61 4.82
CA VAL A 145 -16.28 -16.63 4.13
C VAL A 145 -17.74 -16.83 4.54
N ASP A 146 -18.42 -15.73 4.88
CA ASP A 146 -19.80 -15.72 5.36
C ASP A 146 -20.71 -16.62 4.51
N ASP A 147 -21.49 -17.47 5.17
CA ASP A 147 -22.43 -18.40 4.54
C ASP A 147 -23.83 -18.10 5.06
N GLU A 148 -24.83 -18.14 4.17
CA GLU A 148 -26.24 -17.86 4.52
C GLU A 148 -26.81 -18.80 5.59
N LYS A 149 -26.18 -19.97 5.81
CA LYS A 149 -26.56 -20.90 6.88
C LYS A 149 -26.09 -20.47 8.26
N GLU A 150 -25.07 -19.62 8.37
CA GLU A 150 -24.49 -19.17 9.62
C GLU A 150 -25.15 -17.88 10.10
N ARG A 151 -25.42 -17.81 11.41
CA ARG A 151 -25.82 -16.56 12.07
C ARG A 151 -25.13 -16.45 13.41
N THR A 152 -24.39 -15.38 13.60
CA THR A 152 -23.73 -15.05 14.87
C THR A 152 -24.67 -14.20 15.74
N ILE A 153 -24.69 -14.49 17.03
CA ILE A 153 -25.47 -13.81 18.06
C ILE A 153 -24.51 -13.42 19.18
N SER A 154 -24.46 -12.13 19.48
CA SER A 154 -23.67 -11.61 20.59
C SER A 154 -24.29 -12.03 21.93
N PHE A 155 -23.47 -12.53 22.86
CA PHE A 155 -23.93 -13.00 24.16
C PHE A 155 -24.30 -11.85 25.11
N TYR A 156 -23.50 -10.79 25.14
CA TYR A 156 -23.79 -9.58 25.91
C TYR A 156 -24.54 -8.56 25.04
N GLU A 157 -25.63 -8.02 25.57
CA GLU A 157 -26.37 -6.93 24.93
C GLU A 157 -25.55 -5.63 24.99
N GLU A 158 -25.48 -4.94 23.85
CA GLU A 158 -24.92 -3.59 23.80
C GLU A 158 -25.88 -2.63 24.53
N CYS A 159 -25.41 -2.02 25.62
CA CYS A 159 -26.15 -0.97 26.31
C CYS A 159 -25.61 0.41 25.91
N ASN A 160 -26.52 1.36 25.65
CA ASN A 160 -26.18 2.78 25.50
C ASN A 160 -25.88 3.38 26.88
N ILE A 161 -24.74 3.02 27.46
CA ILE A 161 -24.24 3.64 28.70
C ILE A 161 -23.39 4.84 28.31
N HIS A 162 -23.68 6.00 28.90
CA HIS A 162 -22.83 7.18 28.76
C HIS A 162 -21.58 6.99 29.61
N VAL A 163 -20.43 6.75 28.97
CA VAL A 163 -19.13 6.74 29.65
C VAL A 163 -18.71 8.21 29.85
N PRO A 164 -18.61 8.71 31.09
CA PRO A 164 -18.28 10.12 31.31
C PRO A 164 -16.86 10.43 30.86
N GLU A 165 -16.69 11.51 30.08
CA GLU A 165 -15.38 12.07 29.75
C GLU A 165 -14.95 13.06 30.85
N HIS A 166 -13.79 12.81 31.46
CA HIS A 166 -13.24 13.64 32.54
C HIS A 166 -11.82 14.14 32.21
N LEU A 167 -11.35 15.15 32.94
CA LEU A 167 -9.94 15.53 32.94
C LEU A 167 -9.14 14.49 33.72
N TYR A 168 -7.95 14.18 33.23
CA TYR A 168 -7.00 13.29 33.89
C TYR A 168 -6.84 13.63 35.37
N SER A 169 -6.83 12.60 36.24
CA SER A 169 -6.62 12.79 37.68
C SER A 169 -5.41 11.98 38.14
N GLU A 170 -4.43 12.65 38.71
CA GLU A 170 -3.26 11.98 39.29
C GLU A 170 -3.67 11.05 40.44
N GLY A 171 -3.05 9.87 40.52
CA GLY A 171 -3.29 8.88 41.57
C GLY A 171 -4.39 7.85 41.27
N VAL A 172 -5.08 7.92 40.12
CA VAL A 172 -6.04 6.89 39.68
C VAL A 172 -5.36 5.90 38.73
N LEU A 173 -5.70 4.61 38.85
CA LEU A 173 -5.15 3.55 38.02
C LEU A 173 -5.53 3.80 36.55
N THR A 174 -4.51 4.02 35.71
CA THR A 174 -4.68 4.53 34.35
C THR A 174 -4.21 3.49 33.34
N TYR A 175 -5.02 3.24 32.30
CA TYR A 175 -4.70 2.37 31.18
C TYR A 175 -4.64 3.17 29.89
N ASP A 176 -3.61 2.88 29.09
CA ASP A 176 -3.47 3.36 27.72
C ASP A 176 -3.70 2.15 26.79
N LEU A 177 -4.80 2.17 26.04
CA LEU A 177 -5.24 1.04 25.21
C LEU A 177 -4.96 1.35 23.74
N LEU A 178 -3.80 0.92 23.24
CA LEU A 178 -3.37 1.23 21.87
C LEU A 178 -3.86 0.18 20.86
N ASP A 179 -4.00 -1.08 21.27
CA ASP A 179 -4.47 -2.17 20.41
C ASP A 179 -5.32 -3.21 21.16
N GLU A 180 -5.81 -4.21 20.43
CA GLU A 180 -6.60 -5.30 21.00
C GLU A 180 -5.83 -6.08 22.08
N LEU A 181 -4.50 -6.20 21.99
CA LEU A 181 -3.69 -6.91 22.98
C LEU A 181 -3.63 -6.14 24.29
N ASP A 182 -3.53 -4.80 24.23
CA ASP A 182 -3.63 -3.93 25.41
C ASP A 182 -5.01 -4.04 26.05
N TYR A 183 -6.07 -4.08 25.24
CA TYR A 183 -7.43 -4.32 25.72
C TYR A 183 -7.56 -5.67 26.43
N LEU A 184 -6.93 -6.75 25.94
CA LEU A 184 -6.97 -8.05 26.63
C LEU A 184 -6.25 -8.02 27.98
N GLN A 185 -5.11 -7.32 28.09
CA GLN A 185 -4.42 -7.14 29.36
C GLN A 185 -5.26 -6.33 30.36
N PHE A 186 -5.91 -5.28 29.86
CA PHE A 186 -6.85 -4.48 30.63
C PHE A 186 -8.07 -5.30 31.07
N LEU A 187 -8.67 -6.06 30.16
CA LEU A 187 -9.81 -6.93 30.43
C LEU A 187 -9.47 -7.94 31.53
N ASP A 188 -8.31 -8.57 31.46
CA ASP A 188 -7.90 -9.55 32.47
C ASP A 188 -7.84 -8.91 33.87
N LYS A 189 -7.18 -7.75 33.97
CA LYS A 189 -7.09 -6.99 35.23
C LYS A 189 -8.44 -6.50 35.73
N VAL A 190 -9.31 -6.01 34.85
CA VAL A 190 -10.66 -5.56 35.23
C VAL A 190 -11.51 -6.71 35.76
N LEU A 191 -11.30 -7.93 35.25
CA LEU A 191 -12.04 -9.10 35.72
C LEU A 191 -11.46 -9.69 37.01
N THR A 192 -10.17 -9.49 37.31
CA THR A 192 -9.50 -10.08 38.48
C THR A 192 -9.29 -9.13 39.65
N ASP A 193 -9.09 -7.84 39.40
CA ASP A 193 -8.63 -6.90 40.43
C ASP A 193 -9.82 -6.21 41.13
N GLU A 194 -9.68 -6.03 42.45
CA GLU A 194 -10.57 -5.23 43.29
C GLU A 194 -10.15 -3.76 43.20
N VAL A 195 -10.61 -3.06 42.15
CA VAL A 195 -10.39 -1.62 41.96
C VAL A 195 -11.74 -0.91 41.94
N GLU A 196 -11.84 0.24 42.60
CA GLU A 196 -13.07 1.05 42.65
C GLU A 196 -13.18 2.03 41.46
N LYS A 197 -12.05 2.53 40.95
CA LYS A 197 -12.01 3.53 39.88
C LYS A 197 -10.84 3.32 38.92
N ILE A 198 -11.12 3.36 37.63
CA ILE A 198 -10.12 3.25 36.56
C ILE A 198 -10.29 4.38 35.54
N GLN A 199 -9.16 4.89 35.05
CA GLN A 199 -9.08 5.86 33.96
C GLN A 199 -8.55 5.19 32.69
N ILE A 200 -9.23 5.40 31.57
CA ILE A 200 -8.76 4.97 30.25
C ILE A 200 -8.37 6.22 29.49
N VAL A 201 -7.10 6.36 29.14
CA VAL A 201 -6.64 7.52 28.38
C VAL A 201 -7.24 7.43 26.99
N LYS A 202 -7.86 8.53 26.55
CA LYS A 202 -8.21 8.73 25.15
C LYS A 202 -6.93 8.94 24.34
N SER A 203 -6.20 7.87 24.08
CA SER A 203 -5.07 7.88 23.17
C SER A 203 -5.59 7.81 21.73
N ASN A 204 -4.93 8.55 20.83
CA ASN A 204 -5.32 8.66 19.42
C ASN A 204 -5.01 7.39 18.59
N VAL A 205 -4.83 6.21 19.21
CA VAL A 205 -4.17 5.07 18.56
C VAL A 205 -5.00 3.78 18.64
N GLY A 206 -5.27 3.23 17.46
CA GLY A 206 -5.43 1.80 17.15
C GLY A 206 -6.77 1.12 17.45
N LEU A 207 -7.35 1.25 18.63
CA LEU A 207 -8.70 0.74 18.87
C LEU A 207 -9.73 1.75 18.33
N ASP A 208 -10.66 1.27 17.50
CA ASP A 208 -11.83 2.05 17.10
C ASP A 208 -12.52 2.55 18.38
N ILE A 209 -12.58 3.88 18.56
CA ILE A 209 -13.10 4.50 19.79
C ILE A 209 -14.55 4.08 20.03
N ASP A 210 -15.32 3.87 18.96
CA ASP A 210 -16.70 3.42 19.08
C ASP A 210 -16.76 1.95 19.51
N LEU A 211 -15.87 1.11 18.97
CA LEU A 211 -15.71 -0.26 19.46
C LEU A 211 -15.28 -0.30 20.93
N LEU A 212 -14.30 0.52 21.32
CA LEU A 212 -13.83 0.60 22.70
C LEU A 212 -14.94 1.06 23.64
N LYS A 213 -15.72 2.09 23.27
CA LYS A 213 -16.91 2.52 24.03
C LYS A 213 -17.91 1.39 24.19
N LYS A 214 -18.17 0.61 23.14
CA LYS A 214 -19.04 -0.58 23.21
C LYS A 214 -18.50 -1.64 24.16
N LYS A 215 -17.19 -1.93 24.12
CA LYS A 215 -16.58 -2.91 25.03
C LYS A 215 -16.63 -2.44 26.49
N ILE A 216 -16.34 -1.16 26.73
CA ILE A 216 -16.45 -0.54 28.07
C ILE A 216 -17.91 -0.60 28.56
N SER A 217 -18.92 -0.34 27.72
CA SER A 217 -20.31 -0.40 28.17
C SER A 217 -20.75 -1.81 28.59
N ILE A 218 -20.27 -2.84 27.90
CA ILE A 218 -20.45 -4.24 28.33
C ILE A 218 -19.77 -4.46 29.69
N LEU A 219 -18.53 -4.01 29.86
CA LEU A 219 -17.79 -4.15 31.12
C LEU A 219 -18.45 -3.41 32.29
N SER A 220 -18.97 -2.20 32.07
CA SER A 220 -19.73 -1.45 33.09
C SER A 220 -20.99 -2.18 33.53
N THR A 221 -21.59 -2.99 32.66
CA THR A 221 -22.74 -3.83 33.03
C THR A 221 -22.33 -5.04 33.86
N LEU A 222 -21.14 -5.60 33.60
CA LEU A 222 -20.60 -6.77 34.31
C LEU A 222 -19.98 -6.42 35.67
N ARG A 223 -19.37 -5.24 35.77
CA ARG A 223 -18.76 -4.67 36.98
C ARG A 223 -19.42 -3.33 37.32
N PRO A 224 -20.70 -3.32 37.76
CA PRO A 224 -21.39 -2.09 38.14
C PRO A 224 -20.79 -1.42 39.38
N ASP A 225 -19.93 -2.15 40.11
CA ASP A 225 -19.14 -1.70 41.25
C ASP A 225 -17.89 -0.90 40.86
N LEU A 226 -17.44 -0.98 39.60
CA LEU A 226 -16.22 -0.32 39.11
C LEU A 226 -16.57 0.93 38.29
N GLU A 227 -16.09 2.09 38.73
CA GLU A 227 -16.23 3.35 37.98
C GLU A 227 -15.17 3.42 36.86
N MET A 228 -15.61 3.41 35.60
CA MET A 228 -14.75 3.55 34.43
C MET A 228 -15.02 4.88 33.73
N CYS A 229 -13.96 5.66 33.49
CA CYS A 229 -14.06 6.93 32.77
C CYS A 229 -12.98 7.04 31.69
N ILE A 230 -13.35 7.70 30.58
CA ILE A 230 -12.39 8.03 29.52
C ILE A 230 -11.83 9.41 29.85
N VAL A 231 -10.51 9.53 29.94
CA VAL A 231 -9.85 10.79 30.30
C VAL A 231 -9.05 11.38 29.15
N LYS A 232 -9.12 12.70 29.00
CA LYS A 232 -8.17 13.46 28.17
C LYS A 232 -6.98 13.86 29.02
N LYS A 233 -5.75 13.61 28.55
CA LYS A 233 -4.56 14.23 29.14
C LYS A 233 -4.68 15.75 28.98
N ALA A 234 -4.34 16.50 30.03
CA ALA A 234 -4.26 17.96 29.93
C ALA A 234 -3.22 18.35 28.87
N LYS A 235 -3.53 19.37 28.04
CA LYS A 235 -2.51 20.01 27.20
C LYS A 235 -1.46 20.60 28.16
N GLU A 236 -0.24 20.11 28.09
CA GLU A 236 0.90 20.84 28.65
C GLU A 236 0.98 22.16 27.88
N THR A 237 0.71 23.28 28.55
CA THR A 237 0.94 24.62 27.98
C THR A 237 2.44 24.81 27.82
N PRO A 238 2.92 25.24 26.64
CA PRO A 238 4.34 25.43 26.43
C PRO A 238 4.86 26.48 27.40
N ASP A 239 5.86 26.11 28.19
CA ASP A 239 6.75 27.11 28.78
C ASP A 239 7.47 27.83 27.61
N GLU A 240 7.46 29.16 27.65
CA GLU A 240 7.94 30.02 26.55
C GLU A 240 9.49 30.02 26.47
N PHE A 241 10.12 28.85 26.28
CA PHE A 241 11.57 28.69 26.24
C PHE A 241 12.06 28.43 24.82
N VAL A 242 12.33 29.51 24.07
CA VAL A 242 13.20 29.39 22.89
C VAL A 242 14.64 29.23 23.37
N HIS A 243 15.19 28.02 23.30
CA HIS A 243 16.60 27.77 23.64
C HIS A 243 17.49 28.75 22.85
N PRO A 244 18.40 29.50 23.49
CA PRO A 244 19.26 30.49 22.81
C PRO A 244 20.02 29.90 21.61
N ASP A 245 20.35 28.61 21.68
CA ASP A 245 21.01 27.87 20.60
C ASP A 245 20.17 27.73 19.32
N PHE A 246 18.84 27.65 19.41
CA PHE A 246 18.01 27.58 18.20
C PHE A 246 18.15 28.86 17.37
N ARG A 247 18.19 30.03 18.04
CA ARG A 247 18.44 31.32 17.37
C ARG A 247 19.85 31.40 16.81
N ARG A 248 20.85 30.85 17.52
CA ARG A 248 22.23 30.75 17.01
C ARG A 248 22.27 29.94 15.71
N ILE A 249 21.69 28.75 15.70
CA ILE A 249 21.64 27.86 14.52
C ILE A 249 20.88 28.54 13.37
N LEU A 250 19.73 29.17 13.65
CA LEU A 250 18.94 29.90 12.65
C LEU A 250 19.74 31.04 12.01
N LYS A 251 20.41 31.88 12.82
CA LYS A 251 21.25 32.97 12.31
C LYS A 251 22.44 32.46 11.51
N GLN A 252 23.10 31.41 12.01
CA GLN A 252 24.30 30.85 11.40
C GLN A 252 24.01 30.24 10.03
N TYR A 253 22.99 29.39 9.92
CA TYR A 253 22.76 28.58 8.71
C TYR A 253 21.62 29.12 7.83
N TRP A 254 20.55 29.68 8.40
CA TRP A 254 19.43 30.26 7.61
C TRP A 254 19.57 31.76 7.37
N ARG A 255 20.55 32.43 8.00
CA ARG A 255 20.75 33.89 7.91
C ARG A 255 19.47 34.69 8.22
N ALA A 256 18.68 34.18 9.15
CA ALA A 256 17.42 34.79 9.57
C ALA A 256 17.48 35.13 11.07
N ASP A 257 16.92 36.29 11.43
CA ASP A 257 16.90 36.74 12.83
C ASP A 257 15.74 36.17 13.62
N ASN A 258 14.63 35.85 12.96
CA ASN A 258 13.39 35.42 13.59
C ASN A 258 12.80 34.18 12.88
N PHE A 259 12.20 33.31 13.69
CA PHE A 259 11.40 32.18 13.20
C PHE A 259 10.13 32.69 12.51
N LYS A 260 9.70 32.01 11.44
CA LYS A 260 8.48 32.38 10.73
C LYS A 260 7.23 32.05 11.58
N PRO A 261 6.18 32.88 11.53
CA PRO A 261 4.89 32.50 12.08
C PRO A 261 4.24 31.41 11.22
N ILE A 262 3.42 30.58 11.87
CA ILE A 262 2.61 29.54 11.24
C ILE A 262 1.21 29.65 11.85
N GLN A 263 0.20 29.66 11.00
CA GLN A 263 -1.18 29.53 11.42
C GLN A 263 -1.54 28.05 11.50
N VAL A 264 -2.12 27.64 12.63
CA VAL A 264 -2.62 26.29 12.88
C VAL A 264 -4.04 26.34 13.38
N TYR A 265 -4.83 25.30 13.13
CA TYR A 265 -6.13 25.17 13.75
C TYR A 265 -6.00 24.78 15.22
N ASP A 266 -6.88 25.32 16.07
CA ASP A 266 -7.02 24.81 17.42
C ASP A 266 -7.73 23.46 17.41
N MET A 267 -7.01 22.44 17.88
CA MET A 267 -7.48 21.05 17.88
C MET A 267 -8.69 20.83 18.79
N ASP A 268 -8.84 21.61 19.87
CA ASP A 268 -10.00 21.48 20.77
C ASP A 268 -11.25 22.09 20.11
N SER A 269 -11.11 23.25 19.50
CA SER A 269 -12.17 23.91 18.73
C SER A 269 -12.64 23.09 17.52
N ILE A 270 -11.73 22.43 16.79
CA ILE A 270 -12.12 21.53 15.68
C ILE A 270 -13.00 20.38 16.20
N ALA A 271 -12.68 19.81 17.37
CA ALA A 271 -13.47 18.73 17.96
C ALA A 271 -14.91 19.18 18.28
N ASP A 272 -15.10 20.47 18.56
CA ASP A 272 -16.41 21.11 18.78
C ASP A 272 -17.04 21.65 17.47
N GLY A 273 -16.45 21.38 16.30
CA GLY A 273 -16.92 21.83 14.99
C GLY A 273 -16.66 23.30 14.68
N LYS A 274 -15.76 23.97 15.43
CA LYS A 274 -15.39 25.38 15.25
C LYS A 274 -14.07 25.52 14.48
N ARG A 275 -13.91 26.66 13.80
CA ARG A 275 -12.75 27.00 12.95
C ARG A 275 -11.85 28.04 13.60
N GLU A 276 -11.40 27.76 14.82
CA GLU A 276 -10.50 28.68 15.52
C GLU A 276 -9.05 28.44 15.08
N ILE A 277 -8.31 29.53 14.86
CA ILE A 277 -6.94 29.52 14.35
C ILE A 277 -6.04 30.15 15.41
N GLU A 278 -4.93 29.50 15.67
CA GLU A 278 -3.86 29.99 16.54
C GLU A 278 -2.64 30.37 15.70
N ASN A 279 -1.96 31.44 16.11
CA ASN A 279 -0.69 31.83 15.52
C ASN A 279 0.46 31.33 16.39
N ILE A 280 1.19 30.35 15.89
CA ILE A 280 2.40 29.82 16.51
C ILE A 280 3.64 30.27 15.73
N LYS A 281 4.82 30.01 16.27
CA LYS A 281 6.11 30.19 15.59
C LYS A 281 6.70 28.83 15.25
N GLN A 282 7.57 28.78 14.23
CA GLN A 282 8.38 27.58 13.96
C GLN A 282 9.17 27.11 15.19
N SER A 283 9.58 28.02 16.07
CA SER A 283 10.28 27.69 17.31
C SER A 283 9.48 26.79 18.24
N ASP A 284 8.15 26.85 18.20
CA ASP A 284 7.31 26.12 19.14
C ASP A 284 7.32 24.63 18.78
N VAL A 285 7.20 24.33 17.48
CA VAL A 285 7.39 22.97 16.93
C VAL A 285 8.81 22.44 17.20
N ILE A 286 9.83 23.29 17.00
CA ILE A 286 11.24 22.93 17.23
C ILE A 286 11.48 22.60 18.71
N SER A 287 10.92 23.41 19.62
CA SER A 287 11.11 23.27 21.07
C SER A 287 10.44 21.99 21.57
N HIS A 288 9.18 21.73 21.19
CA HIS A 288 8.53 20.47 21.53
C HIS A 288 9.29 19.27 20.98
N LEU A 289 9.81 19.31 19.74
CA LEU A 289 10.58 18.19 19.20
C LEU A 289 11.82 17.88 20.04
N VAL A 290 12.54 18.91 20.47
CA VAL A 290 13.73 18.75 21.30
C VAL A 290 13.36 18.26 22.70
N GLU A 291 12.34 18.87 23.34
CA GLU A 291 11.85 18.49 24.66
C GLU A 291 11.42 17.03 24.71
N GLN A 292 10.66 16.56 23.70
CA GLN A 292 10.24 15.15 23.66
C GLN A 292 11.42 14.19 23.48
N VAL A 293 12.49 14.61 22.80
CA VAL A 293 13.73 13.81 22.71
C VAL A 293 14.49 13.81 24.03
N GLU A 294 14.51 14.94 24.74
CA GLU A 294 15.12 15.07 26.08
C GLU A 294 14.39 14.17 27.09
N ARG A 295 13.06 14.23 27.15
CA ARG A 295 12.22 13.32 27.97
C ARG A 295 12.48 11.86 27.62
N CYS A 296 12.53 11.53 26.33
CA CYS A 296 12.83 10.18 25.85
C CYS A 296 14.22 9.70 26.29
N LYS A 297 15.22 10.58 26.24
CA LYS A 297 16.60 10.31 26.70
C LYS A 297 16.66 10.10 28.21
N ASP A 298 15.88 10.85 28.98
CA ASP A 298 15.87 10.82 30.44
C ASP A 298 14.95 9.72 31.02
N GLY A 299 14.30 8.94 30.14
CA GLY A 299 13.47 7.79 30.52
C GLY A 299 12.06 8.17 30.95
N GLU A 300 11.64 9.40 30.66
CA GLU A 300 10.31 9.91 30.94
C GLU A 300 9.31 9.55 29.84
N SER A 301 8.01 9.73 30.13
CA SER A 301 6.97 9.63 29.10
C SER A 301 7.18 10.72 28.05
N PHE A 302 7.17 10.34 26.78
CA PHE A 302 7.37 11.23 25.64
C PHE A 302 6.29 11.02 24.59
N ARG A 303 6.19 11.97 23.67
CA ARG A 303 5.21 12.01 22.59
C ARG A 303 5.90 12.17 21.24
N ASP A 304 5.29 11.61 20.20
CA ASP A 304 5.69 11.86 18.81
C ASP A 304 5.16 13.23 18.35
N ILE A 305 5.48 13.65 17.12
CA ILE A 305 5.05 14.95 16.58
C ILE A 305 4.43 14.79 15.20
N PHE A 306 3.27 15.43 15.00
CA PHE A 306 2.59 15.47 13.71
C PHE A 306 2.43 16.91 13.25
N VAL A 307 2.97 17.27 12.08
CA VAL A 307 2.88 18.63 11.53
C VAL A 307 2.30 18.60 10.12
N THR A 308 1.18 19.27 9.92
CA THR A 308 0.80 19.78 8.60
C THR A 308 1.15 21.26 8.53
N ALA A 309 1.78 21.68 7.43
CA ALA A 309 2.04 23.09 7.19
C ALA A 309 2.09 23.36 5.68
N PRO A 310 1.49 24.47 5.19
CA PRO A 310 1.42 24.75 3.76
C PRO A 310 2.81 24.83 3.12
N THR A 311 2.86 24.66 1.80
CA THR A 311 4.13 24.77 1.07
C THR A 311 4.66 26.21 1.14
N GLY A 312 5.95 26.37 1.45
CA GLY A 312 6.57 27.67 1.72
C GLY A 312 6.66 28.06 3.21
N ALA A 313 5.95 27.36 4.11
CA ALA A 313 6.01 27.59 5.57
C ALA A 313 7.36 27.24 6.22
N GLY A 314 8.32 26.70 5.46
CA GLY A 314 9.66 26.36 5.95
C GLY A 314 9.73 25.07 6.77
N LYS A 315 8.96 24.04 6.38
CA LYS A 315 8.94 22.70 7.03
C LYS A 315 10.33 22.13 7.32
N SER A 316 11.26 22.23 6.37
CA SER A 316 12.64 21.75 6.55
C SER A 316 13.34 22.34 7.77
N ALA A 317 13.14 23.63 8.06
CA ALA A 317 13.77 24.27 9.22
C ALA A 317 13.28 23.68 10.54
N MET A 318 12.00 23.28 10.61
CA MET A 318 11.37 22.73 11.82
C MET A 318 11.94 21.37 12.25
N PHE A 319 12.61 20.64 11.36
CA PHE A 319 13.30 19.39 11.72
C PHE A 319 14.81 19.42 11.52
N GLN A 320 15.35 20.29 10.66
CA GLN A 320 16.80 20.42 10.46
C GLN A 320 17.48 21.16 11.61
N ILE A 321 16.89 22.24 12.13
CA ILE A 321 17.41 22.97 13.29
C ILE A 321 17.51 22.08 14.53
N PRO A 322 16.44 21.33 14.93
CA PRO A 322 16.55 20.43 16.07
C PRO A 322 17.54 19.28 15.80
N ALA A 323 17.63 18.76 14.57
CA ALA A 323 18.64 17.75 14.24
C ALA A 323 20.09 18.24 14.47
N ILE A 324 20.39 19.50 14.10
CA ILE A 324 21.68 20.13 14.36
C ILE A 324 21.90 20.28 15.87
N TYR A 325 20.91 20.80 16.59
CA TYR A 325 20.99 20.99 18.04
C TYR A 325 21.23 19.67 18.80
N LEU A 326 20.48 18.62 18.47
CA LEU A 326 20.58 17.31 19.12
C LEU A 326 21.93 16.65 18.84
N ALA A 327 22.51 16.88 17.65
CA ALA A 327 23.84 16.42 17.33
C ALA A 327 24.94 17.19 18.08
N GLU A 328 24.83 18.52 18.16
CA GLU A 328 25.82 19.38 18.84
C GLU A 328 25.84 19.17 20.36
N ASN A 329 24.67 19.02 20.99
CA ASN A 329 24.55 18.97 22.46
C ASN A 329 24.50 17.56 23.04
N TYR A 330 23.90 16.60 22.33
CA TYR A 330 23.70 15.24 22.83
C TYR A 330 24.40 14.17 22.00
N GLY A 331 25.04 14.55 20.89
CA GLY A 331 25.64 13.60 19.95
C GLY A 331 24.62 12.67 19.29
N LEU A 332 23.32 13.00 19.34
CA LEU A 332 22.25 12.19 18.79
C LEU A 332 22.19 12.34 17.26
N PHE A 333 21.78 11.27 16.60
CA PHE A 333 21.66 11.19 15.15
C PHE A 333 20.22 11.39 14.69
N THR A 334 20.03 11.96 13.50
CA THR A 334 18.70 12.13 12.89
C THR A 334 18.64 11.44 11.53
N ILE A 335 17.56 10.69 11.32
CA ILE A 335 17.22 10.12 10.00
C ILE A 335 16.02 10.88 9.45
N VAL A 336 16.05 11.21 8.17
CA VAL A 336 14.93 11.80 7.43
C VAL A 336 14.52 10.86 6.30
N ILE A 337 13.32 10.28 6.38
CA ILE A 337 12.73 9.47 5.33
C ILE A 337 12.02 10.38 4.34
N SER A 338 12.41 10.31 3.06
CA SER A 338 11.87 11.17 2.01
C SER A 338 11.58 10.36 0.72
N PRO A 339 10.51 10.67 -0.02
CA PRO A 339 10.03 9.79 -1.10
C PRO A 339 10.86 9.87 -2.37
N LEU A 340 11.49 11.01 -2.64
CA LEU A 340 12.12 11.28 -3.93
C LEU A 340 13.61 11.52 -3.77
N ILE A 341 14.39 10.85 -4.62
CA ILE A 341 15.85 11.06 -4.71
C ILE A 341 16.18 12.53 -4.96
N GLY A 342 15.44 13.18 -5.87
CA GLY A 342 15.59 14.62 -6.11
C GLY A 342 15.41 15.44 -4.82
N LEU A 343 14.33 15.20 -4.07
CA LEU A 343 14.06 15.92 -2.82
C LEU A 343 15.15 15.69 -1.78
N MET A 344 15.65 14.45 -1.62
CA MET A 344 16.77 14.16 -0.72
C MET A 344 18.03 14.94 -1.10
N ASN A 345 18.41 14.92 -2.38
CA ASN A 345 19.58 15.64 -2.88
C ASN A 345 19.43 17.15 -2.68
N ASP A 346 18.24 17.70 -2.94
CA ASP A 346 17.96 19.13 -2.77
C ASP A 346 18.07 19.56 -1.31
N GLN A 347 17.62 18.74 -0.36
CA GLN A 347 17.77 19.03 1.08
C GLN A 347 19.24 19.01 1.53
N VAL A 348 20.03 18.02 1.08
CA VAL A 348 21.47 17.93 1.39
C VAL A 348 22.22 19.11 0.77
N ASN A 349 22.04 19.39 -0.52
CA ASN A 349 22.65 20.54 -1.20
C ASN A 349 22.23 21.87 -0.55
N GLY A 350 20.98 21.96 -0.09
CA GLY A 350 20.44 23.11 0.64
C GLY A 350 21.10 23.32 2.00
N LEU A 351 21.47 22.27 2.74
CA LEU A 351 22.23 22.39 3.98
C LEU A 351 23.71 22.73 3.72
N GLU A 352 24.31 22.10 2.71
CA GLU A 352 25.70 22.37 2.33
C GLU A 352 25.92 23.81 1.86
N SER A 353 25.01 24.34 1.03
CA SER A 353 25.04 25.73 0.58
C SER A 353 24.84 26.74 1.71
N ARG A 354 24.16 26.33 2.80
CA ARG A 354 24.03 27.08 4.05
C ARG A 354 25.25 26.96 4.97
N GLY A 355 26.22 26.11 4.62
CA GLY A 355 27.46 25.90 5.39
C GLY A 355 27.42 24.73 6.36
N TYR A 356 26.33 23.93 6.40
CA TYR A 356 26.24 22.73 7.22
C TYR A 356 26.60 21.48 6.40
N LYS A 357 27.80 20.92 6.64
CA LYS A 357 28.36 19.81 5.84
C LYS A 357 28.11 18.41 6.42
N TYR A 358 27.47 18.31 7.58
CA TYR A 358 27.26 17.04 8.30
C TYR A 358 25.94 16.36 7.92
N SER A 359 25.51 16.50 6.67
CA SER A 359 24.34 15.84 6.12
C SER A 359 24.70 14.98 4.90
N ARG A 360 24.11 13.79 4.80
CA ARG A 360 24.30 12.87 3.67
C ARG A 360 22.98 12.27 3.22
N THR A 361 22.98 11.66 2.05
CA THR A 361 21.86 10.84 1.54
C THR A 361 22.39 9.47 1.12
N ILE A 362 21.63 8.42 1.41
CA ILE A 362 21.85 7.08 0.84
C ILE A 362 20.60 6.70 0.03
N ASN A 363 20.80 6.48 -1.26
CA ASN A 363 19.75 6.08 -2.20
C ASN A 363 20.34 5.17 -3.30
N SER A 364 19.53 4.77 -4.28
CA SER A 364 19.94 3.84 -5.35
C SER A 364 21.06 4.36 -6.26
N ASP A 365 21.25 5.68 -6.31
CA ASP A 365 22.21 6.35 -7.19
C ASP A 365 23.61 6.46 -6.55
N ILE A 366 23.73 6.22 -5.24
CA ILE A 366 25.00 6.27 -4.50
C ILE A 366 25.82 4.99 -4.72
N SER A 367 27.10 5.14 -5.08
CA SER A 367 28.03 4.01 -5.23
C SER A 367 28.34 3.36 -3.87
N PRO A 368 28.80 2.10 -3.80
CA PRO A 368 29.00 1.41 -2.53
C PRO A 368 30.27 1.86 -1.82
N ILE A 369 31.32 2.32 -2.52
CA ILE A 369 32.40 3.08 -1.86
C ILE A 369 31.81 4.30 -1.20
N LYS A 370 31.03 5.12 -1.93
CA LYS A 370 30.50 6.34 -1.34
C LYS A 370 29.54 6.04 -0.19
N LYS A 371 28.77 4.95 -0.29
CA LYS A 371 27.92 4.46 0.79
C LYS A 371 28.75 4.03 1.99
N GLN A 372 29.85 3.30 1.79
CA GLN A 372 30.75 2.89 2.87
C GLN A 372 31.43 4.11 3.50
N GLU A 373 31.92 5.06 2.70
CA GLU A 373 32.42 6.35 3.19
C GLU A 373 31.38 7.07 4.06
N ILE A 374 30.11 7.12 3.62
CA ILE A 374 29.04 7.70 4.42
C ILE A 374 28.82 6.92 5.72
N ILE A 375 28.87 5.59 5.70
CA ILE A 375 28.74 4.75 6.89
C ILE A 375 29.89 5.02 7.86
N ASP A 376 31.12 5.13 7.36
CA ASP A 376 32.31 5.44 8.14
C ASP A 376 32.20 6.87 8.72
N GLU A 377 31.77 7.85 7.93
CA GLU A 377 31.48 9.21 8.40
C GLU A 377 30.40 9.23 9.49
N ILE A 378 29.35 8.40 9.39
CA ILE A 378 28.32 8.28 10.42
C ILE A 378 28.92 7.70 11.70
N ALA A 379 29.71 6.63 11.60
CA ALA A 379 30.39 6.01 12.74
C ALA A 379 31.37 6.98 13.44
N GLU A 380 32.05 7.82 12.66
CA GLU A 380 32.96 8.87 13.14
C GLU A 380 32.26 10.16 13.59
N ALA A 381 30.92 10.20 13.62
CA ALA A 381 30.12 11.39 13.92
C ALA A 381 30.41 12.61 13.01
N LYS A 382 30.92 12.37 11.79
CA LYS A 382 31.05 13.34 10.68
C LYS A 382 29.79 13.41 9.80
N CYS A 383 28.75 12.69 10.17
CA CYS A 383 27.42 12.79 9.59
C CYS A 383 26.38 12.75 10.72
N ASN A 384 25.54 13.77 10.79
CA ASN A 384 24.54 13.98 11.85
C ASN A 384 23.11 13.81 11.33
N VAL A 385 22.89 14.10 10.05
CA VAL A 385 21.58 14.00 9.39
C VAL A 385 21.69 13.13 8.16
N LEU A 386 20.93 12.04 8.12
CA LEU A 386 20.91 11.12 6.99
C LEU A 386 19.54 11.07 6.33
N TYR A 387 19.50 11.45 5.06
CA TYR A 387 18.33 11.31 4.20
C TYR A 387 18.29 9.92 3.58
N LEU A 388 17.16 9.22 3.70
CA LEU A 388 16.95 7.87 3.17
C LEU A 388 15.63 7.77 2.42
N SER A 389 15.61 6.94 1.39
CA SER A 389 14.34 6.48 0.82
C SER A 389 13.76 5.33 1.68
N PRO A 390 12.43 5.14 1.72
CA PRO A 390 11.83 4.02 2.44
C PRO A 390 12.37 2.66 1.97
N GLU A 391 12.61 2.51 0.67
CA GLU A 391 13.15 1.28 0.08
C GLU A 391 14.58 1.00 0.58
N SER A 392 15.36 2.05 0.83
CA SER A 392 16.72 1.95 1.37
C SER A 392 16.70 1.55 2.85
N LEU A 393 15.73 2.05 3.61
CA LEU A 393 15.51 1.67 5.01
C LEU A 393 15.10 0.19 5.14
N MET A 394 14.22 -0.28 4.26
CA MET A 394 13.70 -1.66 4.28
C MET A 394 14.68 -2.73 3.77
N GLY A 395 15.83 -2.31 3.24
CA GLY A 395 16.83 -3.17 2.63
C GLY A 395 17.35 -4.29 3.55
N LYS A 396 18.10 -5.24 2.96
CA LYS A 396 18.74 -6.35 3.72
C LYS A 396 19.86 -5.89 4.66
N SER A 397 20.44 -4.70 4.41
CA SER A 397 21.31 -4.04 5.38
C SER A 397 20.45 -3.66 6.56
N ASP A 398 20.72 -4.23 7.73
CA ASP A 398 20.11 -3.74 8.97
C ASP A 398 20.40 -2.24 9.06
N LEU A 399 19.42 -1.37 9.30
CA LEU A 399 19.68 0.07 9.50
C LEU A 399 20.78 0.25 10.55
N MET A 400 20.86 -0.67 11.52
CA MET A 400 21.93 -0.74 12.52
C MET A 400 23.34 -0.89 11.93
N GLN A 401 23.49 -1.52 10.76
CA GLN A 401 24.77 -1.52 10.03
C GLN A 401 25.09 -0.17 9.41
N ILE A 402 24.08 0.62 9.05
CA ILE A 402 24.26 1.95 8.46
C ILE A 402 24.58 2.98 9.55
N ILE A 403 23.85 2.96 10.67
CA ILE A 403 24.04 3.92 11.76
C ILE A 403 25.15 3.53 12.73
N GLY A 404 25.58 2.27 12.73
CA GLY A 404 26.63 1.76 13.61
C GLY A 404 26.31 2.00 15.09
N PRO A 405 27.23 2.58 15.88
CA PRO A 405 27.03 2.87 17.31
C PRO A 405 26.21 4.15 17.58
N ARG A 406 25.79 4.90 16.54
CA ARG A 406 25.07 6.16 16.74
C ARG A 406 23.68 5.89 17.30
N LYS A 407 23.29 6.68 18.30
CA LYS A 407 21.94 6.65 18.88
C LYS A 407 21.01 7.54 18.06
N LEU A 408 19.88 7.00 17.63
CA LEU A 408 18.85 7.77 16.96
C LEU A 408 18.10 8.60 18.00
N GLY A 409 18.06 9.92 17.84
CA GLY A 409 17.22 10.80 18.65
C GLY A 409 15.84 11.03 18.00
N VAL A 410 15.85 11.27 16.68
CA VAL A 410 14.64 11.58 15.90
C VAL A 410 14.65 10.82 14.58
N LEU A 411 13.49 10.28 14.23
CA LEU A 411 13.18 9.79 12.88
C LEU A 411 12.09 10.67 12.25
N VAL A 412 12.48 11.43 11.24
CA VAL A 412 11.59 12.34 10.50
C VAL A 412 11.00 11.63 9.30
N ILE A 413 9.70 11.78 9.08
CA ILE A 413 9.00 11.30 7.87
C ILE A 413 8.49 12.51 7.11
N ASP A 414 9.18 12.82 6.02
CA ASP A 414 8.81 13.90 5.10
C ASP A 414 7.79 13.39 4.07
N GLU A 415 6.89 14.28 3.65
CA GLU A 415 5.71 13.97 2.84
C GLU A 415 4.88 12.81 3.40
N ALA A 416 4.59 12.86 4.71
CA ALA A 416 3.95 11.76 5.44
C ALA A 416 2.56 11.34 4.89
N HIS A 417 1.89 12.18 4.11
CA HIS A 417 0.64 11.83 3.41
C HIS A 417 0.80 10.63 2.45
N ILE A 418 2.01 10.34 1.98
CA ILE A 418 2.28 9.19 1.09
C ILE A 418 2.02 7.87 1.81
N VAL A 419 2.14 7.83 3.14
CA VAL A 419 1.83 6.66 3.95
C VAL A 419 0.37 6.22 3.76
N THR A 420 -0.55 7.17 3.55
CA THR A 420 -2.01 6.92 3.53
C THR A 420 -2.64 7.03 2.13
N THR A 421 -1.85 7.42 1.13
CA THR A 421 -2.36 7.66 -0.22
C THR A 421 -2.46 6.37 -1.05
N TRP A 422 -3.67 5.87 -1.27
CA TRP A 422 -3.92 4.74 -2.17
C TRP A 422 -4.13 5.20 -3.62
N GLY A 423 -3.40 4.62 -4.58
CA GLY A 423 -3.53 4.95 -6.01
C GLY A 423 -2.21 5.01 -6.77
N LYS A 424 -2.13 5.83 -7.83
CA LYS A 424 -0.96 5.93 -8.73
C LYS A 424 0.34 6.36 -8.02
N GLN A 425 0.21 7.06 -6.91
CA GLN A 425 1.33 7.54 -6.09
C GLN A 425 1.64 6.63 -4.92
N PHE A 426 0.84 5.57 -4.73
CA PHE A 426 1.08 4.65 -3.64
C PHE A 426 2.43 3.97 -3.81
N ARG A 427 3.22 4.03 -2.75
CA ARG A 427 4.49 3.33 -2.64
C ARG A 427 4.33 2.24 -1.60
N PRO A 428 4.24 0.96 -2.00
CA PRO A 428 4.08 -0.14 -1.06
C PRO A 428 5.14 -0.15 0.05
N ASP A 429 6.35 0.32 -0.24
CA ASP A 429 7.45 0.40 0.72
C ASP A 429 7.19 1.41 1.87
N TYR A 430 6.37 2.45 1.67
CA TYR A 430 5.95 3.36 2.77
C TYR A 430 5.00 2.69 3.76
N TRP A 431 4.27 1.67 3.33
CA TRP A 431 3.29 1.02 4.19
C TRP A 431 3.94 0.04 5.18
N TYR A 432 5.01 -0.63 4.77
CA TYR A 432 5.82 -1.47 5.66
C TYR A 432 6.74 -0.65 6.59
N LEU A 433 6.75 0.68 6.44
CA LEU A 433 7.63 1.58 7.15
C LEU A 433 7.37 1.55 8.66
N GLY A 434 6.12 1.64 9.10
CA GLY A 434 5.77 1.64 10.53
C GLY A 434 6.23 0.39 11.25
N ASP A 435 5.91 -0.79 10.71
CA ASP A 435 6.30 -2.08 11.32
C ASP A 435 7.84 -2.20 11.46
N HIS A 436 8.58 -1.62 10.52
CA HIS A 436 10.04 -1.56 10.59
C HIS A 436 10.53 -0.56 11.65
N ILE A 437 9.97 0.65 11.68
CA ILE A 437 10.28 1.69 12.68
C ILE A 437 10.01 1.19 14.10
N MET A 438 8.88 0.54 14.34
CA MET A 438 8.54 -0.04 15.64
C MET A 438 9.61 -1.06 16.09
N LYS A 439 10.07 -1.92 15.18
CA LYS A 439 11.14 -2.89 15.47
C LYS A 439 12.47 -2.18 15.80
N LEU A 440 12.81 -1.12 15.07
CA LEU A 440 13.99 -0.31 15.35
C LEU A 440 13.90 0.36 16.73
N ARG A 441 12.74 0.93 17.05
CA ARG A 441 12.44 1.59 18.34
C ARG A 441 12.60 0.60 19.50
N LYS A 442 11.98 -0.58 19.42
CA LYS A 442 12.12 -1.67 20.41
C LYS A 442 13.57 -2.18 20.52
N SER A 443 14.29 -2.29 19.40
CA SER A 443 15.69 -2.73 19.36
C SER A 443 16.65 -1.73 20.00
N GLN A 444 16.45 -0.42 19.77
CA GLN A 444 17.24 0.62 20.43
C GLN A 444 16.95 0.65 21.94
N GLN A 445 15.68 0.58 22.36
CA GLN A 445 15.31 0.53 23.78
C GLN A 445 16.06 -0.56 24.54
N LYS A 446 16.10 -1.77 23.97
CA LYS A 446 16.76 -2.93 24.59
C LYS A 446 18.28 -2.78 24.69
N ARG A 447 18.92 -2.04 23.77
CA ARG A 447 20.39 -1.91 23.71
C ARG A 447 20.91 -0.68 24.44
N GLU A 448 20.22 0.44 24.30
CA GLU A 448 20.69 1.77 24.70
C GLU A 448 19.89 2.37 25.86
N GLY A 449 18.82 1.71 26.30
CA GLY A 449 17.94 2.21 27.36
C GLY A 449 17.00 3.34 26.95
N MET A 450 17.03 3.78 25.68
CA MET A 450 16.18 4.85 25.15
C MET A 450 15.52 4.49 23.82
N GLN A 451 14.34 5.05 23.58
CA GLN A 451 13.65 5.02 22.28
C GLN A 451 14.10 6.21 21.43
N PHE A 452 13.28 6.59 20.45
CA PHE A 452 13.45 7.79 19.65
C PHE A 452 12.09 8.35 19.26
N VAL A 453 12.04 9.67 19.03
CA VAL A 453 10.83 10.40 18.64
C VAL A 453 10.61 10.27 17.12
N ILE A 454 9.37 10.05 16.70
CA ILE A 454 8.94 10.15 15.30
C ILE A 454 8.33 11.53 15.10
N ALA A 455 8.75 12.22 14.04
CA ALA A 455 8.17 13.49 13.61
C ALA A 455 7.70 13.39 12.16
N THR A 456 6.45 13.75 11.88
CA THR A 456 5.90 13.76 10.52
C THR A 456 5.71 15.17 10.00
N PHE A 457 6.00 15.37 8.72
CA PHE A 457 5.81 16.65 8.04
C PHE A 457 5.08 16.43 6.71
N THR A 458 4.00 17.17 6.48
CA THR A 458 3.29 17.14 5.21
C THR A 458 2.65 18.50 4.91
N ALA A 459 2.35 18.77 3.63
CA ALA A 459 1.59 19.97 3.26
C ALA A 459 0.08 19.80 3.42
N THR A 460 -0.41 18.58 3.18
CA THR A 460 -1.83 18.27 3.08
C THR A 460 -2.11 16.98 3.84
N ALA A 461 -3.02 17.03 4.80
CA ALA A 461 -3.64 15.85 5.42
C ALA A 461 -5.06 16.24 5.83
N ILE A 462 -6.03 15.42 5.46
CA ILE A 462 -7.43 15.60 5.87
C ILE A 462 -7.57 15.09 7.30
N PHE A 463 -8.19 15.89 8.15
CA PHE A 463 -8.55 15.54 9.51
C PHE A 463 -10.05 15.18 9.56
N GLY A 464 -10.39 13.99 10.06
CA GLY A 464 -11.79 13.55 10.15
C GLY A 464 -12.39 13.00 8.85
N GLY A 465 -13.66 12.58 8.94
CA GLY A 465 -14.42 12.02 7.82
C GLY A 465 -13.89 10.69 7.26
N LEU A 466 -14.42 10.28 6.10
CA LEU A 466 -14.05 9.02 5.42
C LEU A 466 -12.59 8.99 4.96
N GLU A 467 -12.01 10.17 4.72
CA GLU A 467 -10.66 10.39 4.19
C GLU A 467 -9.67 10.81 5.29
N ASN A 468 -9.91 10.43 6.56
CA ASN A 468 -9.09 10.81 7.72
C ASN A 468 -7.62 10.36 7.63
N MET A 469 -6.81 11.11 6.88
CA MET A 469 -5.40 10.85 6.66
C MET A 469 -4.59 10.99 7.94
N TYR A 470 -5.02 11.86 8.87
CA TYR A 470 -4.36 12.04 10.17
C TYR A 470 -4.35 10.73 10.97
N GLN A 471 -5.52 10.14 11.22
CA GLN A 471 -5.63 8.88 11.98
C GLN A 471 -4.89 7.73 11.29
N GLU A 472 -5.03 7.61 9.96
CA GLU A 472 -4.33 6.58 9.21
C GLU A 472 -2.80 6.73 9.26
N THR A 473 -2.28 7.96 9.27
CA THR A 473 -0.83 8.20 9.34
C THR A 473 -0.29 7.76 10.71
N ILE A 474 -1.00 8.13 11.78
CA ILE A 474 -0.65 7.73 13.16
C ILE A 474 -0.63 6.22 13.30
N GLN A 475 -1.69 5.55 12.85
CA GLN A 475 -1.82 4.08 12.92
C GLN A 475 -0.76 3.39 12.07
N SER A 476 -0.56 3.83 10.82
CA SER A 476 0.38 3.19 9.89
C SER A 476 1.83 3.32 10.30
N LEU A 477 2.18 4.35 11.08
CA LEU A 477 3.54 4.61 11.55
C LEU A 477 3.79 4.19 13.00
N HIS A 478 2.75 3.70 13.70
CA HIS A 478 2.79 3.39 15.13
C HIS A 478 3.29 4.58 15.97
N MET A 479 2.75 5.77 15.69
CA MET A 479 3.10 6.99 16.42
C MET A 479 2.52 6.95 17.84
N ILE A 480 3.32 7.41 18.81
CA ILE A 480 2.96 7.47 20.23
C ILE A 480 2.37 8.84 20.52
N ASP A 481 1.04 8.90 20.70
CA ASP A 481 0.27 10.08 21.13
C ASP A 481 0.85 11.43 20.64
N PRO A 482 0.81 11.72 19.33
CA PRO A 482 1.58 12.83 18.81
C PRO A 482 1.05 14.20 19.24
N ILE A 483 1.98 15.14 19.51
CA ILE A 483 1.68 16.57 19.54
C ILE A 483 1.36 17.02 18.11
N THR A 484 0.14 17.49 17.89
CA THR A 484 -0.39 17.74 16.55
C THR A 484 -0.51 19.23 16.27
N TYR A 485 0.16 19.64 15.19
CA TYR A 485 0.03 20.97 14.58
C TYR A 485 -0.66 20.83 13.24
N LEU A 486 -1.96 21.13 13.20
CA LEU A 486 -2.73 21.11 11.95
C LEU A 486 -2.65 22.50 11.29
N GLY A 487 -1.77 22.67 10.32
CA GLY A 487 -1.55 23.93 9.62
C GLY A 487 -2.78 24.41 8.85
N TYR A 488 -2.98 25.73 8.88
CA TYR A 488 -4.04 26.43 8.17
C TYR A 488 -3.87 26.25 6.65
N VAL A 489 -4.92 25.76 5.97
CA VAL A 489 -4.83 25.38 4.55
C VAL A 489 -5.14 26.52 3.58
N ARG A 490 -5.90 27.53 4.02
CA ARG A 490 -6.31 28.65 3.16
C ARG A 490 -5.12 29.55 2.83
N ARG A 491 -5.11 30.07 1.60
CA ARG A 491 -4.09 30.97 1.08
C ARG A 491 -4.74 32.24 0.51
N ASP A 492 -4.79 33.29 1.31
CA ASP A 492 -5.41 34.58 0.93
C ASP A 492 -4.66 35.33 -0.18
N ASP A 493 -3.41 34.92 -0.43
CA ASP A 493 -2.58 35.41 -1.52
C ASP A 493 -2.86 34.71 -2.86
N ILE A 494 -3.74 33.71 -2.90
CA ILE A 494 -4.11 32.97 -4.12
C ILE A 494 -5.61 33.13 -4.40
N SER A 495 -5.93 33.77 -5.53
CA SER A 495 -7.29 33.83 -6.06
C SER A 495 -7.59 32.58 -6.90
N ILE A 496 -8.71 31.91 -6.63
CA ILE A 496 -9.19 30.77 -7.43
C ILE A 496 -10.31 31.24 -8.38
N THR A 497 -10.16 30.95 -9.68
CA THR A 497 -11.13 31.28 -10.71
C THR A 497 -11.49 30.05 -11.53
N VAL A 498 -12.75 29.62 -11.43
CA VAL A 498 -13.28 28.51 -12.22
C VAL A 498 -14.32 29.02 -13.20
N ASN A 499 -14.04 28.86 -14.49
CA ASN A 499 -14.93 29.29 -15.56
C ASN A 499 -15.58 28.08 -16.21
N LYS A 500 -16.88 27.87 -16.02
CA LYS A 500 -17.63 26.83 -16.72
C LYS A 500 -17.75 27.17 -18.21
N ARG A 501 -17.35 26.23 -19.07
CA ARG A 501 -17.37 26.37 -20.54
C ARG A 501 -18.20 25.25 -21.16
N GLU A 502 -18.94 25.59 -22.21
CA GLU A 502 -19.60 24.61 -23.05
C GLU A 502 -18.70 24.14 -24.19
N LYS A 503 -18.90 22.89 -24.63
CA LYS A 503 -18.22 22.36 -25.81
C LYS A 503 -18.69 23.11 -27.06
N ILE A 504 -17.77 23.48 -27.95
CA ILE A 504 -18.13 24.10 -29.23
C ILE A 504 -18.84 23.06 -30.12
N LYS A 505 -20.07 23.37 -30.52
CA LYS A 505 -20.87 22.53 -31.43
C LYS A 505 -20.14 22.44 -32.80
N ASN A 506 -20.13 21.26 -33.42
CA ASN A 506 -19.47 20.94 -34.70
C ASN A 506 -17.96 20.64 -34.69
N ARG A 507 -17.29 20.58 -33.53
CA ARG A 507 -15.96 19.96 -33.41
C ARG A 507 -16.03 18.53 -32.87
N SER A 508 -15.30 17.62 -33.52
CA SER A 508 -15.21 16.21 -33.11
C SER A 508 -14.50 16.07 -31.76
N GLU A 509 -13.39 16.78 -31.56
CA GLU A 509 -12.53 16.71 -30.38
C GLU A 509 -12.69 17.94 -29.49
N TYR A 510 -13.08 17.75 -28.24
CA TYR A 510 -13.27 18.84 -27.27
C TYR A 510 -11.93 19.36 -26.71
N GLU A 511 -10.87 18.53 -26.80
CA GLU A 511 -9.51 18.90 -26.38
C GLU A 511 -8.99 20.13 -27.13
N LEU A 512 -9.40 20.31 -28.39
CA LEU A 512 -9.04 21.50 -29.19
C LEU A 512 -9.66 22.78 -28.62
N ASP A 513 -10.90 22.72 -28.14
CA ASP A 513 -11.57 23.87 -27.52
C ASP A 513 -10.82 24.31 -26.25
N LYS A 514 -10.31 23.34 -25.49
CA LYS A 514 -9.45 23.58 -24.32
C LYS A 514 -8.09 24.14 -24.71
N PHE A 515 -7.49 23.66 -25.80
CA PHE A 515 -6.22 24.20 -26.30
C PHE A 515 -6.35 25.66 -26.70
N ASP A 516 -7.42 26.05 -27.40
CA ASP A 516 -7.71 27.44 -27.77
C ASP A 516 -7.78 28.35 -26.53
N LEU A 517 -8.46 27.91 -25.47
CA LEU A 517 -8.56 28.64 -24.20
C LEU A 517 -7.20 28.79 -23.52
N LEU A 518 -6.39 27.73 -23.46
CA LEU A 518 -5.04 27.79 -22.89
C LEU A 518 -4.13 28.71 -23.69
N ILE A 519 -4.16 28.69 -25.03
CA ILE A 519 -3.38 29.60 -25.87
C ILE A 519 -3.76 31.06 -25.58
N LYS A 520 -5.05 31.37 -25.44
CA LYS A 520 -5.51 32.72 -25.07
C LYS A 520 -4.91 33.16 -23.73
N ASN A 521 -4.92 32.28 -22.72
CA ASN A 521 -4.38 32.57 -21.40
C ASN A 521 -2.84 32.65 -21.39
N ILE A 522 -2.14 31.84 -22.20
CA ILE A 522 -0.69 31.91 -22.40
C ILE A 522 -0.30 33.25 -23.02
N LYS A 523 -0.97 33.67 -24.11
CA LYS A 523 -0.71 34.98 -24.74
C LYS A 523 -0.87 36.13 -23.76
N ARG A 524 -1.91 36.09 -22.91
CA ARG A 524 -2.09 37.06 -21.82
C ARG A 524 -0.96 37.01 -20.79
N SER A 525 -0.51 35.81 -20.41
CA SER A 525 0.59 35.63 -19.45
C SER A 525 1.90 36.21 -19.98
N ILE A 526 2.21 35.97 -21.26
CA ILE A 526 3.39 36.51 -21.94
C ILE A 526 3.35 38.04 -21.96
N VAL A 527 2.22 38.65 -22.37
CA VAL A 527 2.06 40.11 -22.40
C VAL A 527 2.16 40.76 -21.02
N THR A 528 1.79 40.03 -19.97
CA THR A 528 1.87 40.51 -18.57
C THR A 528 3.15 40.08 -17.86
N GLU A 529 4.07 39.42 -18.57
CA GLU A 529 5.34 38.87 -18.04
C GLU A 529 5.17 37.95 -16.82
N ARG A 530 4.02 37.27 -16.73
CA ARG A 530 3.70 36.41 -15.60
C ARG A 530 4.19 34.99 -15.82
N LYS A 531 4.93 34.47 -14.83
CA LYS A 531 5.40 33.08 -14.84
C LYS A 531 4.22 32.14 -14.60
N THR A 532 3.98 31.22 -15.54
CA THR A 532 2.76 30.39 -15.58
C THR A 532 3.10 28.90 -15.62
N LEU A 533 2.45 28.12 -14.76
CA LEU A 533 2.51 26.66 -14.73
C LEU A 533 1.17 26.07 -15.17
N ILE A 534 1.18 25.13 -16.11
CA ILE A 534 -0.03 24.48 -16.64
C ILE A 534 0.06 22.97 -16.45
N TYR A 535 -0.88 22.41 -15.69
CA TYR A 535 -0.97 20.99 -15.42
C TYR A 535 -1.81 20.21 -16.43
N PHE A 536 -1.27 19.07 -16.88
CA PHE A 536 -1.90 18.14 -17.81
C PHE A 536 -2.00 16.72 -17.21
N PRO A 537 -3.14 16.03 -17.42
CA PRO A 537 -3.31 14.65 -16.92
C PRO A 537 -2.36 13.61 -17.54
N THR A 538 -1.93 13.80 -18.80
CA THR A 538 -1.13 12.78 -19.52
C THR A 538 -0.04 13.39 -20.40
N VAL A 539 1.05 12.63 -20.59
CA VAL A 539 2.15 12.98 -21.51
C VAL A 539 1.65 13.16 -22.94
N ALA A 540 0.70 12.34 -23.39
CA ALA A 540 0.14 12.45 -24.73
C ALA A 540 -0.57 13.80 -24.96
N LEU A 541 -1.22 14.37 -23.93
CA LEU A 541 -1.82 15.70 -24.03
C LEU A 541 -0.75 16.80 -24.03
N ILE A 542 0.32 16.66 -23.24
CA ILE A 542 1.45 17.62 -23.24
C ILE A 542 2.07 17.71 -24.62
N GLU A 543 2.43 16.58 -25.24
CA GLU A 543 3.09 16.61 -26.56
C GLU A 543 2.15 17.17 -27.64
N ARG A 544 0.87 16.79 -27.63
CA ARG A 544 -0.13 17.37 -28.54
C ARG A 544 -0.29 18.88 -28.35
N PHE A 545 -0.36 19.34 -27.10
CA PHE A 545 -0.51 20.76 -26.80
C PHE A 545 0.76 21.55 -27.13
N HIS A 546 1.94 20.96 -26.93
CA HIS A 546 3.22 21.58 -27.28
C HIS A 546 3.33 21.80 -28.80
N ASP A 547 2.93 20.81 -29.61
CA ASP A 547 2.87 21.00 -31.07
C ASP A 547 1.81 22.04 -31.45
N TYR A 548 0.69 22.08 -30.74
CA TYR A 548 -0.32 23.14 -30.89
C TYR A 548 0.22 24.54 -30.55
N CYS A 549 1.09 24.66 -29.54
CA CYS A 549 1.77 25.91 -29.17
C CYS A 549 2.71 26.41 -30.27
N LYS A 550 3.42 25.50 -30.96
CA LYS A 550 4.28 25.85 -32.10
C LYS A 550 3.48 26.41 -33.27
N ILE A 551 2.31 25.83 -33.55
CA ILE A 551 1.42 26.28 -34.64
C ILE A 551 0.83 27.68 -34.33
N ASN A 552 0.71 28.04 -33.05
CA ASN A 552 0.08 29.28 -32.59
C ASN A 552 1.09 30.38 -32.18
N ASP A 553 2.36 30.26 -32.58
CA ASP A 553 3.44 31.22 -32.34
C ASP A 553 3.71 31.51 -30.84
N VAL A 554 3.53 30.51 -29.96
CA VAL A 554 3.89 30.64 -28.53
C VAL A 554 4.86 29.55 -28.07
N GLY A 555 5.26 28.64 -28.96
CA GLY A 555 6.10 27.48 -28.61
C GLY A 555 7.48 27.85 -28.05
N GLU A 556 8.05 28.98 -28.42
CA GLU A 556 9.36 29.44 -27.93
C GLU A 556 9.35 29.78 -26.43
N TYR A 557 8.20 30.22 -25.89
CA TYR A 557 8.02 30.58 -24.48
C TYR A 557 7.69 29.38 -23.58
N VAL A 558 7.51 28.19 -24.15
CA VAL A 558 6.96 27.02 -23.46
C VAL A 558 8.04 25.96 -23.21
N ALA A 559 8.29 25.69 -21.94
CA ALA A 559 9.08 24.54 -21.47
C ALA A 559 8.15 23.37 -21.13
N LYS A 560 8.65 22.13 -21.27
CA LYS A 560 7.88 20.92 -20.93
C LYS A 560 8.55 20.09 -19.84
N TYR A 561 7.75 19.52 -18.94
CA TYR A 561 8.25 18.65 -17.89
C TYR A 561 7.35 17.44 -17.62
N HIS A 562 7.88 16.23 -17.82
CA HIS A 562 7.20 14.99 -17.45
C HIS A 562 8.17 13.84 -17.20
N GLY A 563 7.70 12.81 -16.48
CA GLY A 563 8.52 11.67 -16.04
C GLY A 563 9.30 10.95 -17.15
N ARG A 564 8.81 10.94 -18.39
CA ARG A 564 9.46 10.27 -19.55
C ARG A 564 10.61 11.06 -20.21
N LEU A 565 10.86 12.32 -19.82
CA LEU A 565 12.01 13.06 -20.35
C LEU A 565 13.31 12.55 -19.74
N ASP A 566 14.39 12.62 -20.52
CA ASP A 566 15.75 12.38 -20.04
C ASP A 566 16.12 13.37 -18.92
N ALA A 567 16.99 12.97 -18.00
CA ALA A 567 17.39 13.78 -16.85
C ALA A 567 18.01 15.11 -17.29
N LEU A 568 18.84 15.11 -18.34
CA LEU A 568 19.49 16.33 -18.84
C LEU A 568 18.45 17.30 -19.42
N VAL A 569 17.50 16.80 -20.21
CA VAL A 569 16.44 17.62 -20.82
C VAL A 569 15.49 18.18 -19.75
N LYS A 570 15.19 17.40 -18.70
CA LYS A 570 14.40 17.90 -17.55
C LYS A 570 15.09 19.07 -16.86
N GLN A 571 16.39 18.93 -16.61
CA GLN A 571 17.19 19.96 -15.95
C GLN A 571 17.29 21.23 -16.81
N GLU A 572 17.53 21.09 -18.12
CA GLU A 572 17.57 22.20 -19.06
C GLU A 572 16.24 22.98 -19.07
N ASN A 573 15.11 22.27 -19.25
CA ASN A 573 13.78 22.91 -19.26
C ASN A 573 13.44 23.54 -17.91
N TYR A 574 13.87 22.93 -16.80
CA TYR A 574 13.71 23.49 -15.47
C TYR A 574 14.48 24.81 -15.32
N ILE A 575 15.75 24.85 -15.75
CA ILE A 575 16.60 26.06 -15.70
C ILE A 575 16.01 27.16 -16.58
N GLN A 576 15.58 26.85 -17.81
CA GLN A 576 14.95 27.81 -18.72
C GLN A 576 13.69 28.46 -18.11
N PHE A 577 12.89 27.67 -17.38
CA PHE A 577 11.72 28.19 -16.67
C PHE A 577 12.08 28.98 -15.42
N LEU A 578 13.06 28.48 -14.63
CA LEU A 578 13.56 29.16 -13.43
C LEU A 578 14.05 30.57 -13.77
N ASN A 579 14.88 30.69 -14.81
CA ASN A 579 15.48 31.94 -15.30
C ASN A 579 14.52 32.84 -16.09
N LYS A 580 13.25 32.44 -16.27
CA LYS A 580 12.24 33.13 -17.12
C LYS A 580 12.59 33.23 -18.61
N GLU A 581 13.58 32.47 -19.11
CA GLU A 581 13.83 32.34 -20.56
C GLU A 581 12.61 31.74 -21.28
N LYS A 582 11.96 30.78 -20.63
CA LYS A 582 10.66 30.24 -21.03
C LYS A 582 9.66 30.46 -19.90
N PRO A 583 8.84 31.51 -19.92
CA PRO A 583 7.97 31.86 -18.80
C PRO A 583 6.80 30.89 -18.57
N ILE A 584 6.55 29.95 -19.48
CA ILE A 584 5.45 28.99 -19.42
C ILE A 584 6.00 27.58 -19.24
N MET A 585 5.54 26.88 -18.20
CA MET A 585 5.82 25.45 -17.99
C MET A 585 4.56 24.63 -18.23
N ILE A 586 4.60 23.67 -19.15
CA ILE A 586 3.56 22.64 -19.30
C ILE A 586 4.05 21.32 -18.69
N ALA A 587 3.28 20.77 -17.75
CA ALA A 587 3.77 19.63 -16.99
C ALA A 587 2.70 18.62 -16.58
N THR A 588 3.12 17.38 -16.33
CA THR A 588 2.31 16.47 -15.50
C THR A 588 2.62 16.73 -14.03
N LYS A 589 1.92 16.04 -13.13
CA LYS A 589 2.22 15.99 -11.69
C LYS A 589 3.69 15.68 -11.34
N ALA A 590 4.48 15.16 -12.28
CA ALA A 590 5.92 14.98 -12.11
C ALA A 590 6.67 16.31 -11.83
N PHE A 591 6.17 17.44 -12.33
CA PHE A 591 6.65 18.77 -11.93
C PHE A 591 5.98 19.15 -10.60
N GLY A 592 6.41 18.47 -9.55
CA GLY A 592 5.66 18.34 -8.30
C GLY A 592 6.54 18.46 -7.06
N MET A 593 6.39 17.49 -6.16
CA MET A 593 7.15 17.37 -4.91
C MET A 593 8.65 17.62 -5.14
N GLY A 594 9.27 18.43 -4.28
CA GLY A 594 10.68 18.85 -4.38
C GLY A 594 10.96 20.08 -5.24
N ILE A 595 10.01 20.55 -6.05
CA ILE A 595 10.19 21.79 -6.80
C ILE A 595 9.82 23.00 -5.94
N ASP A 596 10.81 23.86 -5.71
CA ASP A 596 10.64 25.14 -5.02
C ASP A 596 11.00 26.31 -5.93
N ILE A 597 9.96 26.95 -6.49
CA ILE A 597 10.07 28.14 -7.33
C ILE A 597 9.17 29.19 -6.70
N GLU A 598 9.77 30.29 -6.24
CA GLU A 598 9.07 31.25 -5.38
C GLU A 598 8.13 32.19 -6.17
N ASP A 599 8.42 32.42 -7.45
CA ASP A 599 7.84 33.49 -8.26
C ASP A 599 6.83 33.02 -9.32
N ILE A 600 6.20 31.84 -9.13
CA ILE A 600 5.08 31.41 -9.99
C ILE A 600 3.85 32.25 -9.64
N GLU A 601 3.28 32.93 -10.63
CA GLU A 601 2.13 33.83 -10.44
C GLU A 601 0.81 33.20 -10.89
N ILE A 602 0.84 32.31 -11.88
CA ILE A 602 -0.37 31.68 -12.39
C ILE A 602 -0.19 30.15 -12.44
N VAL A 603 -1.14 29.44 -11.85
CA VAL A 603 -1.29 27.99 -12.01
C VAL A 603 -2.58 27.74 -12.78
N MET A 604 -2.50 26.93 -13.83
CA MET A 604 -3.64 26.54 -14.66
C MET A 604 -3.76 25.04 -14.79
N HIS A 605 -4.96 24.56 -15.08
CA HIS A 605 -5.21 23.14 -15.34
C HIS A 605 -5.88 22.95 -16.70
N PHE A 606 -5.32 22.05 -17.52
CA PHE A 606 -6.06 21.51 -18.66
C PHE A 606 -7.26 20.69 -18.15
N ALA A 607 -7.04 19.82 -17.17
CA ALA A 607 -8.04 19.10 -16.41
C ALA A 607 -7.42 18.71 -15.07
N PRO A 608 -8.21 18.40 -14.02
CA PRO A 608 -7.63 18.04 -12.74
C PRO A 608 -6.81 16.75 -12.90
N THR A 609 -5.65 16.69 -12.24
CA THR A 609 -4.70 15.58 -12.43
C THR A 609 -4.78 14.50 -11.36
N GLY A 610 -5.63 14.70 -10.35
CA GLY A 610 -5.82 13.78 -9.24
C GLY A 610 -6.97 14.19 -8.32
N ASN A 611 -6.81 13.94 -7.02
CA ASN A 611 -7.83 14.19 -5.99
C ASN A 611 -7.82 15.66 -5.48
N VAL A 612 -8.61 15.96 -4.44
CA VAL A 612 -8.69 17.31 -3.86
C VAL A 612 -7.35 17.74 -3.23
N CYS A 613 -6.63 16.84 -2.56
CA CYS A 613 -5.31 17.13 -2.00
C CYS A 613 -4.30 17.50 -3.09
N ASP A 614 -4.38 16.83 -4.24
CA ASP A 614 -3.54 17.10 -5.40
C ASP A 614 -3.82 18.48 -5.97
N TYR A 615 -5.10 18.81 -6.14
CA TYR A 615 -5.52 20.14 -6.59
C TYR A 615 -4.99 21.23 -5.63
N MET A 616 -5.14 21.04 -4.32
CA MET A 616 -4.63 21.94 -3.29
C MET A 616 -3.11 22.14 -3.37
N GLN A 617 -2.35 21.04 -3.49
CA GLN A 617 -0.89 21.09 -3.59
C GLN A 617 -0.42 21.75 -4.90
N GLU A 618 -1.16 21.55 -6.00
CA GLU A 618 -0.88 22.14 -7.31
C GLU A 618 -1.10 23.65 -7.32
N ILE A 619 -2.25 24.14 -6.84
CA ILE A 619 -2.54 25.58 -6.79
C ILE A 619 -1.63 26.31 -5.78
N GLY A 620 -1.26 25.66 -4.68
CA GLY A 620 -0.33 26.18 -3.66
C GLY A 620 1.12 26.38 -4.14
N ARG A 621 1.40 26.15 -5.42
CA ARG A 621 2.67 26.52 -6.07
C ARG A 621 2.71 27.97 -6.49
N ALA A 622 1.55 28.62 -6.66
CA ALA A 622 1.49 30.05 -6.90
C ALA A 622 1.90 30.84 -5.64
N ALA A 623 2.39 32.06 -5.83
CA ALA A 623 2.55 33.07 -4.79
C ALA A 623 3.39 32.65 -3.57
N ARG A 624 4.50 31.91 -3.75
CA ARG A 624 5.37 31.55 -2.61
C ARG A 624 6.23 32.72 -2.13
N LYS A 625 6.56 33.66 -3.02
CA LYS A 625 7.28 34.89 -2.68
C LYS A 625 6.39 35.79 -1.81
N PRO A 626 6.90 36.36 -0.71
CA PRO A 626 6.14 37.29 0.12
C PRO A 626 5.57 38.45 -0.71
N LEU A 627 4.32 38.84 -0.39
CA LEU A 627 3.57 39.92 -1.06
C LEU A 627 3.16 39.65 -2.52
N LEU A 628 3.58 38.53 -3.12
CA LEU A 628 3.13 38.14 -4.45
C LEU A 628 1.68 37.66 -4.38
N LYS A 629 0.85 38.06 -5.35
CA LYS A 629 -0.52 37.55 -5.49
C LYS A 629 -0.60 36.57 -6.65
N GLY A 630 -1.11 35.38 -6.38
CA GLY A 630 -1.23 34.27 -7.30
C GLY A 630 -2.64 34.11 -7.84
N ASN A 631 -2.77 33.45 -8.99
CA ASN A 631 -4.06 33.08 -9.56
C ASN A 631 -4.06 31.59 -9.94
N ALA A 632 -5.04 30.85 -9.43
CA ALA A 632 -5.36 29.51 -9.88
C ALA A 632 -6.54 29.58 -10.86
N VAL A 633 -6.32 29.23 -12.13
CA VAL A 633 -7.32 29.39 -13.19
C VAL A 633 -7.69 28.06 -13.81
N TYR A 634 -8.97 27.74 -13.83
CA TYR A 634 -9.48 26.54 -14.47
C TYR A 634 -10.70 26.81 -15.36
N ASP A 635 -10.55 26.65 -16.67
CA ASP A 635 -11.67 26.68 -17.62
C ASP A 635 -12.36 25.31 -17.68
N PHE A 636 -13.24 25.03 -16.72
CA PHE A 636 -13.91 23.74 -16.54
C PHE A 636 -14.85 23.37 -17.72
N MET A 637 -14.76 22.12 -18.18
CA MET A 637 -15.75 21.49 -19.07
C MET A 637 -16.19 20.14 -18.49
N SER A 638 -17.47 19.79 -18.61
CA SER A 638 -18.03 18.56 -18.02
C SER A 638 -17.36 17.26 -18.49
N ASN A 639 -16.71 17.27 -19.66
CA ASN A 639 -15.96 16.13 -20.17
C ASN A 639 -14.61 15.90 -19.45
N ASP A 640 -14.11 16.84 -18.65
CA ASP A 640 -12.77 16.77 -18.05
C ASP A 640 -12.62 15.65 -17.02
N PHE A 641 -13.69 15.30 -16.30
CA PHE A 641 -13.69 14.20 -15.32
C PHE A 641 -13.37 12.83 -15.92
N LYS A 642 -13.50 12.67 -17.25
CA LYS A 642 -13.03 11.46 -17.94
C LYS A 642 -11.54 11.23 -17.73
N HIS A 643 -10.74 12.29 -17.57
CA HIS A 643 -9.31 12.19 -17.34
C HIS A 643 -8.98 11.68 -15.94
N ILE A 644 -9.66 12.18 -14.92
CA ILE A 644 -9.50 11.73 -13.53
C ILE A 644 -9.92 10.27 -13.39
N ASN A 645 -11.11 9.92 -13.89
CA ASN A 645 -11.62 8.55 -13.84
C ASN A 645 -10.71 7.57 -14.58
N ARG A 646 -10.15 7.99 -15.73
CA ARG A 646 -9.15 7.21 -16.45
C ARG A 646 -7.87 7.04 -15.63
N LEU A 647 -7.33 8.10 -15.02
CA LEU A 647 -6.12 8.01 -14.19
C LEU A 647 -6.32 7.09 -12.98
N HIS A 648 -7.49 7.15 -12.34
CA HIS A 648 -7.85 6.29 -11.22
C HIS A 648 -8.02 4.83 -11.66
N GLY A 649 -8.84 4.58 -12.68
CA GLY A 649 -9.09 3.23 -13.21
C GLY A 649 -7.84 2.53 -13.79
N LEU A 650 -6.81 3.29 -14.18
CA LEU A 650 -5.52 2.73 -14.57
C LEU A 650 -4.76 2.14 -13.39
N SER A 651 -4.93 2.69 -12.19
CA SER A 651 -4.10 2.40 -11.01
C SER A 651 -4.80 1.53 -9.98
N THR A 652 -6.13 1.41 -10.06
CA THR A 652 -6.91 0.59 -9.14
C THR A 652 -6.72 -0.90 -9.39
N VAL A 653 -6.51 -1.62 -8.29
CA VAL A 653 -6.65 -3.07 -8.25
C VAL A 653 -8.14 -3.39 -8.25
N LYS A 654 -8.54 -4.44 -8.97
CA LYS A 654 -9.92 -4.95 -8.94
C LYS A 654 -9.99 -6.14 -7.99
N GLU A 655 -11.14 -6.34 -7.37
CA GLU A 655 -11.38 -7.45 -6.44
C GLU A 655 -11.05 -8.82 -7.04
N TYR A 656 -11.41 -9.05 -8.31
CA TYR A 656 -11.05 -10.32 -8.96
C TYR A 656 -9.55 -10.56 -9.07
N GLN A 657 -8.76 -9.49 -9.18
CA GLN A 657 -7.31 -9.58 -9.24
C GLN A 657 -6.73 -10.01 -7.89
N LEU A 658 -7.35 -9.61 -6.77
CA LEU A 658 -6.95 -10.05 -5.45
C LEU A 658 -7.12 -11.57 -5.29
N VAL A 659 -8.25 -12.12 -5.73
CA VAL A 659 -8.46 -13.58 -5.68
C VAL A 659 -7.54 -14.33 -6.64
N GLU A 660 -7.26 -13.81 -7.84
CA GLU A 660 -6.26 -14.43 -8.71
C GLU A 660 -4.84 -14.40 -8.09
N VAL A 661 -4.50 -13.34 -7.34
CA VAL A 661 -3.26 -13.32 -6.54
C VAL A 661 -3.28 -14.37 -5.43
N ILE A 662 -4.37 -14.48 -4.65
CA ILE A 662 -4.54 -15.52 -3.61
C ILE A 662 -4.39 -16.92 -4.24
N LYS A 663 -5.07 -17.16 -5.37
CA LYS A 663 -5.01 -18.40 -6.14
C LYS A 663 -3.59 -18.72 -6.57
N LYS A 664 -2.87 -17.74 -7.12
CA LYS A 664 -1.49 -17.91 -7.57
C LYS A 664 -0.54 -18.21 -6.41
N ILE A 665 -0.66 -17.51 -5.27
CA ILE A 665 0.14 -17.79 -4.08
C ILE A 665 -0.13 -19.21 -3.56
N TYR A 666 -1.40 -19.61 -3.47
CA TYR A 666 -1.80 -20.95 -3.05
C TYR A 666 -1.23 -22.05 -3.97
N GLN A 667 -1.26 -21.84 -5.30
CA GLN A 667 -0.65 -22.76 -6.26
C GLN A 667 0.86 -22.89 -6.08
N LEU A 668 1.57 -21.75 -6.06
CA LEU A 668 3.02 -21.71 -5.88
C LEU A 668 3.46 -22.40 -4.58
N HIS A 669 2.67 -22.25 -3.51
CA HIS A 669 2.94 -22.90 -2.23
C HIS A 669 2.78 -24.42 -2.29
N ASN A 670 1.70 -24.90 -2.88
CA ASN A 670 1.50 -26.34 -3.08
C ASN A 670 2.61 -26.96 -3.93
N ASP A 671 3.02 -26.26 -4.99
CA ASP A 671 4.11 -26.69 -5.87
C ASP A 671 5.45 -26.71 -5.11
N ASN A 672 5.70 -25.72 -4.24
CA ASN A 672 6.89 -25.67 -3.38
C ASN A 672 6.93 -26.83 -2.36
N ILE A 673 5.78 -27.20 -1.79
CA ILE A 673 5.67 -28.35 -0.86
C ILE A 673 5.96 -29.66 -1.57
N ARG A 674 5.43 -29.86 -2.79
CA ARG A 674 5.62 -31.09 -3.59
C ARG A 674 7.08 -31.33 -4.00
N ARG A 675 7.90 -30.27 -4.08
CA ARG A 675 9.32 -30.38 -4.42
C ARG A 675 10.11 -31.04 -3.28
N LYS A 676 11.10 -31.88 -3.65
CA LYS A 676 12.05 -32.50 -2.70
C LYS A 676 12.75 -31.40 -1.88
N PRO A 677 13.00 -31.61 -0.57
CA PRO A 677 13.64 -30.61 0.30
C PRO A 677 14.96 -30.06 -0.25
N THR A 678 15.77 -30.90 -0.89
CA THR A 678 17.05 -30.53 -1.50
C THR A 678 16.94 -29.60 -2.72
N LYS A 679 15.77 -29.50 -3.34
CA LYS A 679 15.48 -28.61 -4.47
C LYS A 679 14.76 -27.31 -4.03
N ARG A 680 14.49 -27.12 -2.74
CA ARG A 680 13.87 -25.89 -2.23
C ARG A 680 14.91 -24.78 -2.14
N GLN A 681 14.49 -23.55 -2.47
CA GLN A 681 15.34 -22.36 -2.38
C GLN A 681 15.36 -21.75 -0.98
N THR A 682 14.45 -22.18 -0.12
CA THR A 682 14.24 -21.66 1.24
C THR A 682 14.42 -22.79 2.26
N LYS A 683 14.71 -22.42 3.51
CA LYS A 683 14.96 -23.41 4.57
C LYS A 683 13.67 -24.09 5.04
N ARG A 684 12.53 -23.40 4.96
CA ARG A 684 11.23 -23.89 5.45
C ARG A 684 10.24 -24.13 4.31
N SER A 685 9.35 -25.11 4.46
CA SER A 685 8.28 -25.42 3.47
C SER A 685 7.31 -24.26 3.24
N ASN A 686 7.11 -23.42 4.26
CA ASN A 686 6.16 -22.32 4.26
C ASN A 686 6.76 -21.03 3.66
N GLU A 687 8.04 -21.05 3.32
CA GLU A 687 8.75 -19.92 2.74
C GLU A 687 8.90 -20.10 1.22
N MET A 688 8.66 -19.03 0.47
CA MET A 688 8.87 -18.99 -0.97
C MET A 688 9.57 -17.72 -1.41
N LEU A 689 10.44 -17.86 -2.40
CA LEU A 689 10.93 -16.74 -3.20
C LEU A 689 10.25 -16.79 -4.56
N VAL A 690 9.62 -15.68 -4.95
CA VAL A 690 8.87 -15.56 -6.20
C VAL A 690 9.26 -14.26 -6.90
N ASP A 691 9.39 -14.31 -8.22
CA ASP A 691 9.53 -13.10 -9.04
C ASP A 691 8.15 -12.44 -9.23
N ALA A 692 8.06 -11.12 -9.04
CA ALA A 692 6.82 -10.38 -9.23
C ALA A 692 6.26 -10.51 -10.66
N GLU A 693 7.11 -10.78 -11.66
CA GLU A 693 6.69 -11.06 -13.04
C GLU A 693 5.78 -12.29 -13.15
N SER A 694 5.81 -13.22 -12.19
CA SER A 694 4.89 -14.37 -12.15
C SER A 694 3.41 -13.97 -11.99
N PHE A 695 3.15 -12.73 -11.57
CA PHE A 695 1.81 -12.20 -11.32
C PHE A 695 1.41 -11.09 -12.30
N SER A 696 2.33 -10.59 -13.14
CA SER A 696 2.09 -9.36 -13.93
C SER A 696 0.88 -9.47 -14.86
N HIS A 697 0.64 -10.66 -15.43
CA HIS A 697 -0.49 -10.96 -16.30
C HIS A 697 -1.86 -10.70 -15.67
N ILE A 698 -1.96 -10.67 -14.33
CA ILE A 698 -3.20 -10.37 -13.58
C ILE A 698 -3.55 -8.87 -13.70
N PHE A 699 -2.55 -7.99 -13.81
CA PHE A 699 -2.69 -6.55 -13.60
C PHE A 699 -2.51 -5.67 -14.85
N GLU A 700 -2.02 -6.23 -15.97
CA GLU A 700 -1.63 -5.41 -17.12
C GLU A 700 -2.84 -4.71 -17.77
N ASN A 701 -2.81 -3.37 -17.75
CA ASN A 701 -3.77 -2.48 -18.40
C ASN A 701 -3.13 -1.84 -19.64
N ALA A 702 -3.97 -1.47 -20.63
CA ALA A 702 -3.57 -1.00 -21.97
C ALA A 702 -2.57 0.18 -22.01
N PHE A 703 -2.38 0.89 -20.89
CA PHE A 703 -1.65 2.14 -20.79
C PHE A 703 -0.49 2.13 -19.78
N SER A 704 -0.21 0.98 -19.15
CA SER A 704 0.79 0.83 -18.09
C SER A 704 2.20 0.49 -18.62
N SER A 705 3.23 1.07 -18.02
CA SER A 705 4.64 0.67 -18.22
C SER A 705 4.93 -0.63 -17.45
N PRO A 706 5.96 -1.43 -17.82
CA PRO A 706 6.30 -2.67 -17.12
C PRO A 706 6.46 -2.52 -15.59
N ASP A 707 7.04 -1.40 -15.13
CA ASP A 707 7.25 -1.12 -13.71
C ASP A 707 5.93 -0.93 -12.92
N ASP A 708 4.84 -0.52 -13.59
CA ASP A 708 3.52 -0.32 -12.97
C ASP A 708 2.87 -1.67 -12.61
N GLY A 709 3.14 -2.72 -13.39
CA GLY A 709 2.64 -4.08 -13.10
C GLY A 709 3.19 -4.62 -11.78
N ILE A 710 4.48 -4.43 -11.51
CA ILE A 710 5.13 -4.91 -10.28
C ILE A 710 4.63 -4.16 -9.06
N SER A 711 4.49 -2.83 -9.16
CA SER A 711 3.92 -2.03 -8.08
C SER A 711 2.50 -2.50 -7.75
N LYS A 712 1.67 -2.81 -8.75
CA LYS A 712 0.32 -3.36 -8.53
C LYS A 712 0.34 -4.73 -7.87
N VAL A 713 1.27 -5.62 -8.22
CA VAL A 713 1.42 -6.92 -7.54
C VAL A 713 1.72 -6.70 -6.06
N LYS A 714 2.67 -5.82 -5.73
CA LYS A 714 2.99 -5.45 -4.34
C LYS A 714 1.77 -4.84 -3.63
N THR A 715 1.06 -3.92 -4.28
CA THR A 715 -0.15 -3.29 -3.73
C THR A 715 -1.26 -4.31 -3.47
N ALA A 716 -1.51 -5.23 -4.41
CA ALA A 716 -2.55 -6.26 -4.26
C ALA A 716 -2.23 -7.22 -3.11
N MET A 717 -0.99 -7.69 -3.02
CA MET A 717 -0.55 -8.54 -1.91
C MET A 717 -0.67 -7.82 -0.58
N LEU A 718 -0.33 -6.54 -0.53
CA LEU A 718 -0.43 -5.73 0.68
C LEU A 718 -1.89 -5.45 1.06
N LEU A 719 -2.76 -5.13 0.09
CA LEU A 719 -4.20 -4.97 0.30
C LEU A 719 -4.81 -6.22 0.92
N ILE A 720 -4.46 -7.41 0.40
CA ILE A 720 -4.88 -8.68 1.01
C ILE A 720 -4.30 -8.76 2.42
N GLN A 721 -2.99 -8.58 2.58
CA GLN A 721 -2.33 -8.77 3.87
C GLN A 721 -2.96 -7.91 4.98
N LYS A 722 -3.16 -6.61 4.70
CA LYS A 722 -3.62 -5.61 5.66
C LYS A 722 -5.11 -5.64 5.90
N ASP A 723 -5.90 -6.01 4.89
CA ASP A 723 -7.34 -6.20 5.06
C ASP A 723 -7.60 -7.34 6.04
N PHE A 724 -6.86 -8.44 5.92
CA PHE A 724 -6.88 -9.54 6.88
C PHE A 724 -6.37 -9.13 8.27
N GLU A 725 -5.25 -8.38 8.36
CA GLU A 725 -4.74 -7.91 9.66
C GLU A 725 -5.74 -7.00 10.37
N ARG A 726 -6.40 -6.11 9.62
CA ARG A 726 -7.41 -5.19 10.15
C ARG A 726 -8.70 -5.90 10.56
N SER A 727 -9.19 -6.81 9.73
CA SER A 727 -10.49 -7.45 9.94
C SER A 727 -10.42 -8.64 10.90
N LEU A 728 -9.28 -9.34 10.96
CA LEU A 728 -9.15 -10.63 11.65
C LEU A 728 -7.93 -10.73 12.56
N SER A 729 -7.13 -9.68 12.74
CA SER A 729 -5.89 -9.71 13.56
C SER A 729 -4.88 -10.80 13.14
N TYR A 730 -4.93 -11.27 11.88
CA TYR A 730 -3.94 -12.20 11.30
C TYR A 730 -3.81 -11.96 9.80
N SER A 731 -2.81 -12.56 9.15
CA SER A 731 -2.74 -12.58 7.68
C SER A 731 -2.53 -14.00 7.14
N PRO A 732 -3.16 -14.43 6.02
CA PRO A 732 -2.91 -15.76 5.47
C PRO A 732 -1.46 -15.95 4.99
N PHE A 733 -0.83 -14.85 4.59
CA PHE A 733 0.58 -14.82 4.19
C PHE A 733 1.20 -13.45 4.48
N TYR A 734 2.50 -13.42 4.73
CA TYR A 734 3.28 -12.19 4.82
C TYR A 734 4.15 -12.05 3.58
N VAL A 735 4.17 -10.86 2.99
CA VAL A 735 5.07 -10.54 1.88
C VAL A 735 6.11 -9.54 2.32
N ARG A 736 7.37 -9.82 2.01
CA ARG A 736 8.46 -8.87 2.13
C ARG A 736 9.12 -8.69 0.76
N PRO A 737 9.16 -7.48 0.21
CA PRO A 737 9.95 -7.22 -0.98
C PRO A 737 11.44 -7.41 -0.65
N ILE A 738 12.12 -8.22 -1.44
CA ILE A 738 13.57 -8.35 -1.43
C ILE A 738 14.09 -7.52 -2.60
N PRO A 739 14.86 -6.45 -2.33
CA PRO A 739 15.21 -5.46 -3.34
C PRO A 739 15.80 -6.05 -4.62
N LEU A 740 16.68 -7.06 -4.52
CA LEU A 740 17.43 -7.61 -5.65
C LEU A 740 17.77 -9.10 -5.49
N PHE A 741 17.67 -9.85 -6.59
CA PHE A 741 18.29 -11.17 -6.76
C PHE A 741 19.82 -11.08 -6.69
N GLU A 742 20.44 -11.87 -5.82
CA GLU A 742 21.90 -12.07 -5.82
C GLU A 742 22.35 -13.01 -6.95
N ILE A 743 21.41 -13.78 -7.51
CA ILE A 743 21.61 -14.78 -8.55
C ILE A 743 20.83 -14.39 -9.80
N GLY A 744 21.49 -14.32 -10.96
CA GLY A 744 20.84 -14.18 -12.27
C GLY A 744 21.04 -15.43 -13.13
N TYR A 745 20.17 -15.62 -14.12
CA TYR A 745 20.26 -16.72 -15.07
C TYR A 745 20.69 -16.17 -16.42
N PHE A 746 21.72 -16.76 -17.03
CA PHE A 746 22.30 -16.26 -18.27
C PHE A 746 22.63 -17.41 -19.21
N LYS A 747 22.42 -17.19 -20.50
CA LYS A 747 22.98 -18.05 -21.54
C LYS A 747 24.45 -17.67 -21.73
N LEU A 748 25.36 -18.62 -21.56
CA LEU A 748 26.80 -18.44 -21.72
C LEU A 748 27.38 -19.60 -22.52
N SER A 749 28.49 -19.39 -23.23
CA SER A 749 29.26 -20.52 -23.75
C SER A 749 30.07 -21.17 -22.62
N SER A 750 30.30 -22.49 -22.67
CA SER A 750 31.12 -23.20 -21.67
C SER A 750 32.54 -22.61 -21.55
N LYS A 751 33.09 -22.10 -22.66
CA LYS A 751 34.38 -21.38 -22.68
C LYS A 751 34.29 -20.08 -21.89
N THR A 752 33.27 -19.25 -22.14
CA THR A 752 33.05 -17.99 -21.40
C THR A 752 32.82 -18.27 -19.91
N ALA A 753 31.98 -19.26 -19.58
CA ALA A 753 31.70 -19.62 -18.19
C ALA A 753 32.95 -20.08 -17.45
N SER A 754 33.82 -20.89 -18.08
CA SER A 754 35.10 -21.30 -17.50
C SER A 754 36.04 -20.11 -17.24
N VAL A 755 36.17 -19.19 -18.21
CA VAL A 755 36.99 -17.98 -18.06
C VAL A 755 36.45 -17.08 -16.94
N VAL A 756 35.14 -16.86 -16.90
CA VAL A 756 34.46 -16.08 -15.85
C VAL A 756 34.64 -16.74 -14.49
N ASN A 757 34.52 -18.07 -14.39
CA ASN A 757 34.74 -18.81 -13.15
C ASN A 757 36.17 -18.73 -12.64
N ASN A 758 37.15 -18.80 -13.53
CA ASN A 758 38.57 -18.64 -13.18
C ASN A 758 38.86 -17.21 -12.70
N LYS A 759 38.28 -16.19 -13.34
CA LYS A 759 38.51 -14.77 -13.00
C LYS A 759 37.76 -14.34 -11.74
N TYR A 760 36.52 -14.79 -11.55
CA TYR A 760 35.62 -14.28 -10.49
C TYR A 760 35.22 -15.32 -9.42
N GLY A 761 35.76 -16.54 -9.48
CA GLY A 761 35.66 -17.55 -8.42
C GLY A 761 34.39 -18.39 -8.45
N ASN A 762 34.23 -19.24 -9.48
CA ASN A 762 33.12 -20.20 -9.64
C ASN A 762 31.70 -19.58 -9.49
N ILE A 763 31.52 -18.38 -10.04
CA ILE A 763 30.24 -17.65 -9.97
C ILE A 763 29.16 -18.22 -10.89
N ALA A 764 29.52 -18.90 -11.98
CA ALA A 764 28.61 -19.43 -13.00
C ALA A 764 28.53 -20.96 -12.91
N LYS A 765 27.36 -21.49 -12.56
CA LYS A 765 27.10 -22.94 -12.47
C LYS A 765 26.09 -23.37 -13.53
N PRO A 766 26.37 -24.39 -14.35
CA PRO A 766 25.42 -24.89 -15.34
C PRO A 766 24.19 -25.48 -14.63
N ILE A 767 23.00 -25.28 -15.23
CA ILE A 767 21.73 -25.77 -14.67
C ILE A 767 21.13 -26.87 -15.53
N ASN A 768 21.34 -26.81 -16.84
CA ASN A 768 20.89 -27.84 -17.78
C ASN A 768 22.03 -28.76 -18.22
N GLU A 769 21.70 -29.99 -18.61
CA GLU A 769 22.67 -31.00 -19.04
C GLU A 769 23.44 -30.58 -20.31
N GLU A 770 22.82 -29.77 -21.16
CA GLU A 770 23.45 -29.18 -22.34
C GLU A 770 24.49 -28.08 -22.01
N GLY A 771 24.50 -27.57 -20.77
CA GLY A 771 25.45 -26.54 -20.32
C GLY A 771 25.29 -25.18 -21.02
N SER A 772 24.09 -24.86 -21.52
CA SER A 772 23.83 -23.61 -22.25
C SER A 772 23.29 -22.48 -21.35
N VAL A 773 22.68 -22.80 -20.21
CA VAL A 773 22.17 -21.82 -19.23
C VAL A 773 22.86 -21.99 -17.88
N PHE A 774 23.32 -20.87 -17.34
CA PHE A 774 24.08 -20.80 -16.10
C PHE A 774 23.34 -19.98 -15.05
N ASN A 775 23.37 -20.48 -13.82
CA ASN A 775 23.10 -19.71 -12.61
C ASN A 775 24.37 -18.91 -12.30
N VAL A 776 24.29 -17.59 -12.34
CA VAL A 776 25.40 -16.69 -12.06
C VAL A 776 25.17 -15.95 -10.74
N ASN A 777 26.10 -16.07 -9.80
CA ASN A 777 26.15 -15.25 -8.59
C ASN A 777 26.60 -13.82 -8.94
N LEU A 778 25.62 -12.96 -9.21
CA LEU A 778 25.80 -11.56 -9.55
C LEU A 778 26.35 -10.73 -8.40
N LYS A 779 25.98 -11.07 -7.16
CA LYS A 779 26.50 -10.38 -5.99
C LYS A 779 28.01 -10.58 -5.87
N GLN A 780 28.48 -11.81 -6.02
CA GLN A 780 29.91 -12.11 -5.97
C GLN A 780 30.67 -11.45 -7.14
N LEU A 781 30.09 -11.41 -8.34
CA LEU A 781 30.66 -10.67 -9.48
C LEU A 781 30.78 -9.17 -9.17
N TRP A 782 29.71 -8.59 -8.63
CA TRP A 782 29.66 -7.20 -8.23
C TRP A 782 30.65 -6.89 -7.10
N GLU A 783 30.65 -7.66 -6.01
CA GLU A 783 31.54 -7.49 -4.86
C GLU A 783 33.03 -7.47 -5.26
N ARG A 784 33.41 -8.26 -6.26
CA ARG A 784 34.80 -8.37 -6.71
C ARG A 784 35.29 -7.26 -7.64
N GLN A 785 34.41 -6.68 -8.47
CA GLN A 785 34.85 -5.76 -9.53
C GLN A 785 34.13 -4.41 -9.54
N TYR A 786 32.88 -4.36 -9.10
CA TYR A 786 32.00 -3.21 -9.29
C TYR A 786 31.49 -2.58 -8.00
N SER A 787 31.69 -3.24 -6.86
CA SER A 787 31.35 -2.74 -5.53
C SER A 787 32.06 -1.43 -5.20
N SER A 788 33.18 -1.14 -5.86
CA SER A 788 33.84 0.13 -5.73
C SER A 788 32.98 1.28 -6.26
N ASN A 789 32.51 1.16 -7.51
CA ASN A 789 32.02 2.31 -8.26
C ASN A 789 30.51 2.30 -8.55
N LEU A 790 29.81 1.17 -8.40
CA LEU A 790 28.39 1.03 -8.79
C LEU A 790 27.57 0.36 -7.70
N SER A 791 26.38 0.89 -7.38
CA SER A 791 25.45 0.21 -6.47
C SER A 791 25.07 -1.16 -7.03
N PHE A 792 24.84 -2.18 -6.20
CA PHE A 792 24.36 -3.48 -6.70
C PHE A 792 23.11 -3.37 -7.59
N PRO A 793 22.08 -2.53 -7.26
CA PRO A 793 20.98 -2.26 -8.18
C PRO A 793 21.42 -1.69 -9.52
N LYS A 794 22.29 -0.66 -9.52
CA LYS A 794 22.75 0.00 -10.74
C LYS A 794 23.59 -0.94 -11.60
N PHE A 795 24.48 -1.71 -10.99
CA PHE A 795 25.24 -2.78 -11.64
C PHE A 795 24.30 -3.78 -12.34
N LYS A 796 23.28 -4.28 -11.62
CA LYS A 796 22.33 -5.24 -12.20
C LYS A 796 21.54 -4.60 -13.35
N TYR A 797 21.06 -3.37 -13.17
CA TYR A 797 20.39 -2.63 -14.25
C TYR A 797 21.26 -2.57 -15.50
N MET A 798 22.51 -2.10 -15.35
CA MET A 798 23.47 -1.93 -16.45
C MET A 798 23.83 -3.27 -17.12
N LEU A 799 23.99 -4.34 -16.33
CA LEU A 799 24.30 -5.68 -16.85
C LEU A 799 23.16 -6.19 -17.71
N TYR A 800 21.92 -6.08 -17.21
CA TYR A 800 20.75 -6.56 -17.93
C TYR A 800 20.34 -5.66 -19.09
N SER A 801 20.62 -4.35 -19.03
CA SER A 801 20.39 -3.40 -20.12
C SER A 801 21.49 -3.43 -21.17
N LYS A 802 22.57 -4.20 -20.96
CA LYS A 802 23.79 -4.20 -21.77
C LYS A 802 24.37 -2.78 -21.94
N ASP A 803 24.36 -2.00 -20.86
CA ASP A 803 24.94 -0.66 -20.85
C ASP A 803 26.47 -0.76 -20.94
N ARG A 804 27.04 -0.22 -22.03
CA ARG A 804 28.49 -0.26 -22.28
C ARG A 804 29.30 0.51 -21.25
N ALA A 805 28.67 1.39 -20.46
CA ALA A 805 29.32 2.05 -19.33
C ALA A 805 29.68 1.08 -18.19
N LEU A 806 29.21 -0.18 -18.21
CA LEU A 806 29.54 -1.18 -17.18
C LEU A 806 30.99 -1.69 -17.24
N SER A 807 31.77 -1.38 -18.30
CA SER A 807 33.16 -1.85 -18.46
C SER A 807 33.35 -3.34 -18.10
N PHE A 808 32.44 -4.18 -18.57
CA PHE A 808 32.48 -5.63 -18.37
C PHE A 808 32.86 -6.32 -19.68
N ASP A 809 34.06 -6.90 -19.74
CA ASP A 809 34.64 -7.49 -20.96
C ASP A 809 33.73 -8.55 -21.62
N TYR A 810 32.86 -9.18 -20.83
CA TYR A 810 31.98 -10.27 -21.27
C TYR A 810 30.51 -9.83 -21.40
N LEU A 811 30.21 -8.53 -21.35
CA LEU A 811 28.84 -8.00 -21.34
C LEU A 811 27.98 -8.53 -22.48
N ASP A 812 28.54 -8.57 -23.70
CA ASP A 812 27.80 -9.05 -24.87
C ASP A 812 27.53 -10.55 -24.82
N ALA A 813 28.40 -11.32 -24.15
CA ALA A 813 28.26 -12.76 -23.98
C ALA A 813 27.24 -13.15 -22.89
N PHE A 814 26.88 -12.23 -21.98
CA PHE A 814 25.88 -12.44 -20.94
C PHE A 814 24.49 -12.12 -21.49
N ASP A 815 23.81 -13.14 -22.01
CA ASP A 815 22.42 -13.02 -22.45
C ASP A 815 21.48 -13.40 -21.29
N PRO A 816 20.71 -12.44 -20.71
CA PRO A 816 19.86 -12.76 -19.57
C PRO A 816 18.72 -13.69 -19.97
N VAL A 817 18.43 -14.66 -19.11
CA VAL A 817 17.39 -15.67 -19.30
C VAL A 817 16.44 -15.64 -18.12
N LEU A 818 15.14 -15.75 -18.38
CA LEU A 818 14.14 -16.05 -17.36
C LEU A 818 13.91 -17.57 -17.35
N LYS A 819 14.12 -18.20 -16.20
CA LYS A 819 13.77 -19.61 -15.99
C LYS A 819 12.30 -19.70 -15.58
N ILE A 820 11.54 -20.56 -16.25
CA ILE A 820 10.12 -20.76 -15.97
C ILE A 820 9.93 -22.23 -15.61
N ASP A 821 9.57 -22.50 -14.36
CA ASP A 821 9.11 -23.83 -13.96
C ASP A 821 7.63 -23.95 -14.37
N ILE A 822 7.24 -25.04 -15.04
CA ILE A 822 5.89 -25.24 -15.59
C ILE A 822 5.32 -26.55 -15.05
N ASP A 823 4.09 -26.55 -14.54
CA ASP A 823 3.35 -27.77 -14.20
C ASP A 823 2.09 -27.88 -15.07
N PHE A 824 2.07 -28.84 -16.00
CA PHE A 824 0.92 -29.07 -16.87
C PHE A 824 -0.16 -29.87 -16.14
N LYS A 825 -1.41 -29.40 -16.19
CA LYS A 825 -2.52 -30.13 -15.57
C LYS A 825 -2.90 -31.35 -16.40
N LYS A 826 -3.41 -32.40 -15.75
CA LYS A 826 -3.88 -33.61 -16.44
C LYS A 826 -5.01 -33.26 -17.42
N GLY A 827 -4.86 -33.64 -18.69
CA GLY A 827 -5.86 -33.36 -19.74
C GLY A 827 -5.86 -31.91 -20.25
N HIS A 828 -4.77 -31.17 -20.04
CA HIS A 828 -4.62 -29.75 -20.40
C HIS A 828 -5.01 -29.42 -21.85
N GLN A 829 -4.73 -30.29 -22.82
CA GLN A 829 -5.10 -30.06 -24.23
C GLN A 829 -6.62 -29.99 -24.44
N HIS A 830 -7.38 -30.85 -23.74
CA HIS A 830 -8.84 -30.84 -23.81
C HIS A 830 -9.41 -29.58 -23.15
N VAL A 831 -8.87 -29.20 -21.99
CA VAL A 831 -9.26 -27.98 -21.27
C VAL A 831 -9.00 -26.75 -22.13
N PHE A 832 -7.79 -26.64 -22.70
CA PHE A 832 -7.43 -25.54 -23.60
C PHE A 832 -8.42 -25.43 -24.76
N LYS A 833 -8.65 -26.54 -25.47
CA LYS A 833 -9.56 -26.56 -26.63
C LYS A 833 -10.98 -26.13 -26.23
N ALA A 834 -11.52 -26.69 -25.15
CA ALA A 834 -12.87 -26.40 -24.68
C ALA A 834 -13.06 -24.90 -24.35
N VAL A 835 -12.14 -24.33 -23.56
CA VAL A 835 -12.24 -22.91 -23.14
C VAL A 835 -11.97 -21.98 -24.32
N ASN A 836 -10.92 -22.25 -25.10
CA ASN A 836 -10.52 -21.42 -26.23
C ASN A 836 -11.60 -21.37 -27.32
N ASP A 837 -12.19 -22.51 -27.68
CA ASP A 837 -13.24 -22.59 -28.70
C ASP A 837 -14.56 -21.98 -28.20
N ALA A 838 -14.87 -22.14 -26.90
CA ALA A 838 -16.02 -21.50 -26.29
C ALA A 838 -15.91 -19.97 -26.34
N LEU A 839 -14.79 -19.41 -25.87
CA LEU A 839 -14.53 -17.97 -25.85
C LEU A 839 -14.45 -17.40 -27.27
N SER A 840 -13.72 -18.05 -28.17
CA SER A 840 -13.66 -17.68 -29.59
C SER A 840 -15.06 -17.64 -30.21
N GLY A 841 -15.92 -18.61 -29.92
CA GLY A 841 -17.30 -18.62 -30.38
C GLY A 841 -18.13 -17.45 -29.84
N VAL A 842 -18.02 -17.13 -28.55
CA VAL A 842 -18.74 -15.99 -27.94
C VAL A 842 -18.29 -14.66 -28.56
N ILE A 843 -16.99 -14.47 -28.76
CA ILE A 843 -16.45 -13.25 -29.36
C ILE A 843 -16.82 -13.16 -30.85
N ASN A 844 -16.72 -14.25 -31.62
CA ASN A 844 -17.10 -14.24 -33.03
C ASN A 844 -18.59 -13.95 -33.25
N ASN A 845 -19.47 -14.32 -32.33
CA ASN A 845 -20.88 -13.91 -32.36
C ASN A 845 -21.00 -12.37 -32.25
N SER A 846 -20.26 -11.75 -31.31
CA SER A 846 -20.25 -10.28 -31.20
C SER A 846 -19.67 -9.58 -32.45
N VAL A 847 -18.71 -10.22 -33.14
CA VAL A 847 -18.17 -9.71 -34.42
C VAL A 847 -19.25 -9.69 -35.50
N ARG A 848 -20.08 -10.74 -35.58
CA ARG A 848 -21.20 -10.83 -36.54
C ARG A 848 -22.28 -9.78 -36.27
N GLU A 849 -22.58 -9.52 -35.01
CA GLU A 849 -23.54 -8.47 -34.61
C GLU A 849 -23.00 -7.06 -34.84
N GLY A 850 -21.68 -6.88 -34.85
CA GLY A 850 -21.02 -5.60 -35.10
C GLY A 850 -21.19 -4.58 -33.97
N THR A 851 -21.64 -5.00 -32.79
CA THR A 851 -21.96 -4.16 -31.63
C THR A 851 -20.78 -4.00 -30.66
N TYR A 852 -20.88 -3.00 -29.80
CA TYR A 852 -19.97 -2.84 -28.67
C TYR A 852 -20.51 -3.65 -27.48
N ILE A 853 -19.72 -4.63 -27.02
CA ILE A 853 -20.07 -5.54 -25.93
C ILE A 853 -19.26 -5.23 -24.67
N ASP A 854 -19.89 -5.43 -23.51
CA ASP A 854 -19.26 -5.34 -22.20
C ASP A 854 -18.50 -6.63 -21.88
N ALA A 855 -17.41 -6.54 -21.12
CA ALA A 855 -16.70 -7.71 -20.60
C ALA A 855 -17.60 -8.59 -19.71
N ASP A 856 -18.51 -8.00 -18.92
CA ASP A 856 -19.45 -8.77 -18.09
C ASP A 856 -20.47 -9.55 -18.93
N VAL A 857 -20.92 -8.99 -20.06
CA VAL A 857 -21.83 -9.69 -20.99
C VAL A 857 -21.10 -10.83 -21.71
N LEU A 858 -19.84 -10.63 -22.10
CA LEU A 858 -19.00 -11.72 -22.62
C LEU A 858 -18.85 -12.84 -21.58
N ALA A 859 -18.64 -12.47 -20.32
CA ALA A 859 -18.49 -13.42 -19.24
C ALA A 859 -19.79 -14.22 -18.99
N ASP A 860 -20.95 -13.55 -18.97
CA ASP A 860 -22.24 -14.23 -18.80
C ASP A 860 -22.52 -15.22 -19.95
N ASN A 861 -22.19 -14.84 -21.19
CA ASN A 861 -22.33 -15.72 -22.35
C ASN A 861 -21.38 -16.92 -22.29
N LEU A 862 -20.13 -16.71 -21.87
CA LEU A 862 -19.17 -17.79 -21.72
C LEU A 862 -19.51 -18.73 -20.55
N HIS A 863 -20.05 -18.19 -19.44
CA HIS A 863 -20.57 -18.96 -18.31
C HIS A 863 -21.69 -19.90 -18.76
N ARG A 864 -22.70 -19.38 -19.45
CA ARG A 864 -23.82 -20.20 -19.99
C ARG A 864 -23.34 -21.30 -20.93
N LYS A 865 -22.28 -21.05 -21.70
CA LYS A 865 -21.76 -22.01 -22.70
C LYS A 865 -20.88 -23.11 -22.10
N THR A 866 -20.19 -22.83 -21.00
CA THR A 866 -19.17 -23.74 -20.44
C THR A 866 -19.53 -24.35 -19.09
N GLY A 867 -20.48 -23.76 -18.35
CA GLY A 867 -20.79 -24.14 -16.97
C GLY A 867 -19.70 -23.75 -15.95
N ILE A 868 -18.60 -23.15 -16.40
CA ILE A 868 -17.54 -22.62 -15.52
C ILE A 868 -18.12 -21.46 -14.71
N SER A 869 -17.85 -21.37 -13.40
CA SER A 869 -18.37 -20.30 -12.54
C SER A 869 -18.19 -18.91 -13.15
N ARG A 870 -19.20 -18.03 -13.01
CA ARG A 870 -19.20 -16.68 -13.61
C ARG A 870 -17.96 -15.86 -13.21
N TYR A 871 -17.43 -16.07 -12.01
CA TYR A 871 -16.23 -15.42 -11.51
C TYR A 871 -14.99 -15.81 -12.31
N ARG A 872 -14.76 -17.12 -12.42
CA ARG A 872 -13.63 -17.66 -13.18
C ARG A 872 -13.75 -17.27 -14.65
N VAL A 873 -14.95 -17.26 -15.19
CA VAL A 873 -15.20 -16.79 -16.55
C VAL A 873 -14.90 -15.30 -16.70
N LYS A 874 -15.25 -14.46 -15.73
CA LYS A 874 -14.90 -13.03 -15.71
C LYS A 874 -13.38 -12.83 -15.71
N SER A 875 -12.63 -13.57 -14.88
CA SER A 875 -11.15 -13.57 -14.90
C SER A 875 -10.61 -13.97 -16.28
N ILE A 876 -11.12 -15.06 -16.86
CA ILE A 876 -10.74 -15.55 -18.19
C ILE A 876 -10.95 -14.48 -19.27
N VAL A 877 -12.11 -13.81 -19.26
CA VAL A 877 -12.45 -12.75 -20.23
C VAL A 877 -11.54 -11.54 -20.07
N GLU A 878 -11.34 -11.06 -18.85
CA GLU A 878 -10.50 -9.89 -18.56
C GLU A 878 -9.03 -10.12 -18.91
N ILE A 879 -8.47 -11.29 -18.56
CA ILE A 879 -7.10 -11.68 -18.91
C ILE A 879 -6.94 -11.79 -20.43
N ASN A 880 -7.92 -12.36 -21.14
CA ASN A 880 -7.88 -12.42 -22.61
C ASN A 880 -8.00 -11.05 -23.26
N ILE A 881 -8.87 -10.17 -22.76
CA ILE A 881 -8.95 -8.80 -23.26
C ILE A 881 -7.61 -8.10 -23.08
N SER A 882 -6.98 -8.24 -21.90
CA SER A 882 -5.65 -7.69 -21.62
C SER A 882 -4.60 -8.24 -22.60
N ALA A 883 -4.51 -9.56 -22.75
CA ALA A 883 -3.59 -10.22 -23.67
C ALA A 883 -3.84 -9.81 -25.14
N MET A 884 -5.09 -9.62 -25.56
CA MET A 884 -5.44 -9.08 -26.89
C MET A 884 -4.92 -7.65 -27.08
N ARG A 885 -4.86 -6.83 -26.04
CA ARG A 885 -4.29 -5.47 -26.13
C ARG A 885 -2.79 -5.51 -26.34
N ILE A 886 -2.10 -6.38 -25.60
CA ILE A 886 -0.66 -6.61 -25.75
C ILE A 886 -0.39 -7.14 -27.16
N TYR A 887 -1.20 -8.11 -27.61
CA TYR A 887 -1.16 -8.64 -28.97
C TYR A 887 -1.26 -7.51 -30.01
N ALA A 888 -2.28 -6.66 -29.87
CA ALA A 888 -2.55 -5.54 -30.77
C ALA A 888 -1.45 -4.48 -30.80
N ARG A 889 -0.83 -4.20 -29.65
CA ARG A 889 0.21 -3.15 -29.52
C ARG A 889 1.57 -3.62 -30.03
N GLU A 890 1.96 -4.84 -29.69
CA GLU A 890 3.34 -5.29 -29.85
C GLU A 890 3.56 -6.17 -31.10
N TYR A 891 2.52 -6.87 -31.57
CA TYR A 891 2.67 -7.94 -32.58
C TYR A 891 1.83 -7.73 -33.86
N CYS A 892 0.87 -6.80 -33.85
CA CYS A 892 0.17 -6.38 -35.07
C CYS A 892 1.04 -5.44 -35.92
N LYS A 893 1.26 -5.80 -37.18
CA LYS A 893 2.10 -5.01 -38.10
C LYS A 893 1.35 -3.86 -38.79
N ASN A 894 0.02 -3.97 -38.98
CA ASN A 894 -0.82 -3.00 -39.71
C ASN A 894 -2.12 -2.65 -38.95
N PHE A 895 -2.71 -1.47 -39.17
CA PHE A 895 -3.96 -1.03 -38.51
C PHE A 895 -5.16 -1.98 -38.73
N ASN A 896 -5.21 -2.63 -39.90
CA ASN A 896 -6.23 -3.63 -40.25
C ASN A 896 -6.10 -4.97 -39.50
N SER A 897 -4.98 -5.18 -38.80
CA SER A 897 -4.74 -6.39 -38.00
C SER A 897 -5.12 -6.23 -36.52
N ASN A 898 -5.64 -5.06 -36.11
CA ASN A 898 -6.10 -4.84 -34.75
C ASN A 898 -7.38 -5.67 -34.46
N PRO A 899 -7.37 -6.57 -33.45
CA PRO A 899 -8.50 -7.45 -33.15
C PRO A 899 -9.74 -6.75 -32.59
N TYR A 900 -9.64 -5.50 -32.09
CA TYR A 900 -10.79 -4.80 -31.52
C TYR A 900 -10.71 -3.27 -31.66
N SER A 901 -11.82 -2.60 -31.35
CA SER A 901 -11.89 -1.17 -31.03
C SER A 901 -12.61 -1.00 -29.69
N ALA A 902 -12.14 -0.11 -28.82
CA ALA A 902 -12.73 0.11 -27.51
C ALA A 902 -13.32 1.51 -27.40
N ARG A 903 -14.45 1.62 -26.69
CA ARG A 903 -15.09 2.90 -26.37
C ARG A 903 -15.43 2.93 -24.89
N GLU A 904 -15.02 3.99 -24.22
CA GLU A 904 -15.34 4.24 -22.82
C GLU A 904 -16.66 5.01 -22.73
N GLN A 905 -17.55 4.56 -21.85
CA GLN A 905 -18.79 5.25 -21.54
C GLN A 905 -18.58 6.33 -20.47
N LYS A 906 -19.54 7.25 -20.31
CA LYS A 906 -19.50 8.26 -19.24
C LYS A 906 -19.39 7.66 -17.83
N SER A 907 -19.89 6.43 -17.65
CA SER A 907 -19.77 5.63 -16.43
C SER A 907 -18.36 5.07 -16.17
N GLY A 908 -17.40 5.26 -17.08
CA GLY A 908 -16.05 4.65 -17.01
C GLY A 908 -16.00 3.20 -17.51
N VAL A 909 -17.14 2.60 -17.85
CA VAL A 909 -17.19 1.24 -18.40
C VAL A 909 -16.67 1.22 -19.84
N ILE A 910 -15.72 0.32 -20.12
CA ILE A 910 -15.15 0.14 -21.46
C ILE A 910 -15.92 -0.95 -22.19
N LYS A 911 -16.52 -0.60 -23.33
CA LYS A 911 -17.11 -1.57 -24.27
C LYS A 911 -16.17 -1.85 -25.43
N TYR A 912 -16.20 -3.07 -25.94
CA TYR A 912 -15.33 -3.56 -27.01
C TYR A 912 -16.15 -3.94 -28.23
N ARG A 913 -15.68 -3.54 -29.41
CA ARG A 913 -16.16 -4.06 -30.68
C ARG A 913 -15.04 -4.87 -31.31
N PHE A 914 -15.21 -6.18 -31.38
CA PHE A 914 -14.23 -7.08 -31.97
C PHE A 914 -14.33 -7.08 -33.50
N LYS A 915 -13.21 -7.39 -34.16
CA LYS A 915 -13.09 -7.48 -35.63
C LYS A 915 -12.71 -8.90 -36.03
N ASN A 916 -12.87 -9.25 -37.32
CA ASN A 916 -12.46 -10.55 -37.86
C ASN A 916 -10.98 -10.91 -37.58
N ALA A 917 -10.12 -9.91 -37.38
CA ALA A 917 -8.72 -10.10 -37.00
C ALA A 917 -8.53 -10.81 -35.64
N VAL A 918 -9.55 -10.92 -34.79
CA VAL A 918 -9.48 -11.63 -33.49
C VAL A 918 -9.12 -13.10 -33.63
N THR A 919 -9.43 -13.75 -34.75
CA THR A 919 -9.02 -15.14 -35.03
C THR A 919 -7.49 -15.29 -35.03
N MET A 920 -6.75 -14.25 -35.43
CA MET A 920 -5.28 -14.27 -35.41
C MET A 920 -4.74 -14.34 -33.98
N TYR A 921 -5.41 -13.71 -33.02
CA TYR A 921 -5.06 -13.77 -31.61
C TYR A 921 -5.23 -15.19 -31.05
N PHE A 922 -6.36 -15.85 -31.30
CA PHE A 922 -6.56 -17.23 -30.82
C PHE A 922 -5.55 -18.21 -31.44
N ASN A 923 -5.21 -18.03 -32.72
CA ASN A 923 -4.14 -18.79 -33.37
C ASN A 923 -2.75 -18.47 -32.81
N TRP A 924 -2.53 -17.24 -32.32
CA TRP A 924 -1.30 -16.85 -31.64
C TRP A 924 -1.16 -17.57 -30.29
N ILE A 925 -2.20 -17.59 -29.45
CA ILE A 925 -2.22 -18.37 -28.20
C ILE A 925 -1.97 -19.86 -28.46
N LYS A 926 -2.67 -20.44 -29.45
CA LYS A 926 -2.52 -21.88 -29.80
C LYS A 926 -1.09 -22.22 -30.21
N ARG A 927 -0.45 -21.40 -31.06
CA ARG A 927 0.95 -21.60 -31.45
C ARG A 927 1.90 -21.46 -30.26
N GLY A 928 1.60 -20.55 -29.34
CA GLY A 928 2.36 -20.41 -28.10
C GLY A 928 2.31 -21.65 -27.21
N LEU A 929 1.13 -22.25 -27.01
CA LEU A 929 1.00 -23.52 -26.29
C LEU A 929 1.86 -24.62 -26.91
N THR A 930 1.77 -24.81 -28.22
CA THR A 930 2.57 -25.83 -28.94
C THR A 930 4.07 -25.59 -28.81
N TYR A 931 4.50 -24.32 -28.84
CA TYR A 931 5.89 -23.97 -28.61
C TYR A 931 6.33 -24.33 -27.19
N ILE A 932 5.56 -23.95 -26.17
CA ILE A 932 5.87 -24.23 -24.76
C ILE A 932 5.95 -25.75 -24.51
N GLU A 933 5.01 -26.53 -25.04
CA GLU A 933 5.03 -27.99 -24.93
C GLU A 933 6.27 -28.63 -25.55
N ARG A 934 6.77 -28.07 -26.66
CA ARG A 934 7.91 -28.62 -27.40
C ARG A 934 9.26 -28.24 -26.80
N GLU A 935 9.39 -27.03 -26.29
CA GLU A 935 10.68 -26.44 -25.91
C GLU A 935 10.98 -26.58 -24.42
N GLN A 936 10.01 -27.02 -23.62
CA GLN A 936 10.21 -27.32 -22.22
C GLN A 936 11.00 -28.61 -22.02
N THR A 937 11.93 -28.60 -21.08
CA THR A 937 12.78 -29.74 -20.70
C THR A 937 12.68 -29.93 -19.19
N ASP A 938 12.34 -31.13 -18.72
CA ASP A 938 12.14 -31.42 -17.30
C ASP A 938 11.21 -30.42 -16.58
N ASN A 939 10.12 -30.00 -17.24
CA ASN A 939 9.17 -29.01 -16.71
C ASN A 939 9.79 -27.62 -16.52
N GLU A 940 10.85 -27.30 -17.26
CA GLU A 940 11.53 -26.00 -17.24
C GLU A 940 11.60 -25.42 -18.66
N LEU A 941 11.25 -24.15 -18.79
CA LEU A 941 11.35 -23.36 -20.01
C LEU A 941 12.30 -22.18 -19.79
N TYR A 942 13.19 -21.93 -20.74
CA TYR A 942 14.20 -20.89 -20.67
C TYR A 942 13.94 -19.81 -21.72
N LEU A 943 13.49 -18.62 -21.28
CA LEU A 943 13.18 -17.51 -22.18
C LEU A 943 14.30 -16.47 -22.20
N ASN A 944 14.90 -16.24 -23.37
CA ASN A 944 15.95 -15.24 -23.53
C ASN A 944 15.37 -13.81 -23.51
N GLN A 945 15.95 -12.93 -22.69
CA GLN A 945 15.62 -11.50 -22.62
C GLN A 945 16.50 -10.66 -23.58
N GLY A 946 17.67 -11.16 -24.00
CA GLY A 946 18.63 -10.47 -24.85
C GLY A 946 18.29 -10.50 -26.35
N GLY A 947 18.34 -9.35 -27.02
CA GLY A 947 18.24 -9.19 -28.48
C GLY A 947 16.81 -9.16 -29.08
N ASN A 948 15.81 -9.76 -28.42
CA ASN A 948 14.44 -9.82 -28.96
C ASN A 948 13.36 -9.78 -27.85
N SER A 949 13.30 -8.66 -27.12
CA SER A 949 12.38 -8.42 -25.99
C SER A 949 10.90 -8.68 -26.29
N LYS A 950 10.51 -8.69 -27.58
CA LYS A 950 9.17 -9.08 -28.03
C LYS A 950 8.84 -10.55 -27.77
N LYS A 951 9.74 -11.50 -28.09
CA LYS A 951 9.48 -12.93 -27.85
C LYS A 951 9.33 -13.26 -26.36
N PHE A 952 10.12 -12.58 -25.53
CA PHE A 952 10.04 -12.71 -24.08
C PHE A 952 8.64 -12.35 -23.54
N LYS A 953 8.15 -11.14 -23.86
CA LYS A 953 6.83 -10.67 -23.43
C LYS A 953 5.70 -11.52 -24.01
N GLU A 954 5.89 -12.03 -25.22
CA GLU A 954 4.94 -12.90 -25.92
C GLU A 954 4.64 -14.15 -25.10
N TYR A 955 5.66 -14.95 -24.78
CA TYR A 955 5.43 -16.21 -24.09
C TYR A 955 5.00 -16.02 -22.63
N LEU A 956 5.43 -14.95 -21.95
CA LEU A 956 4.92 -14.65 -20.60
C LEU A 956 3.43 -14.29 -20.62
N THR A 957 2.98 -13.51 -21.62
CA THR A 957 1.56 -13.20 -21.83
C THR A 957 0.77 -14.48 -22.11
N ILE A 958 1.29 -15.36 -22.96
CA ILE A 958 0.65 -16.63 -23.30
C ILE A 958 0.55 -17.53 -22.07
N LEU A 959 1.61 -17.66 -21.26
CA LEU A 959 1.60 -18.43 -20.02
C LEU A 959 0.51 -17.94 -19.06
N GLY A 960 0.33 -16.62 -18.92
CA GLY A 960 -0.77 -16.04 -18.14
C GLY A 960 -2.16 -16.43 -18.66
N VAL A 961 -2.36 -16.42 -19.99
CA VAL A 961 -3.63 -16.88 -20.59
C VAL A 961 -3.85 -18.38 -20.33
N LEU A 962 -2.82 -19.21 -20.53
CA LEU A 962 -2.92 -20.65 -20.32
C LEU A 962 -3.17 -21.00 -18.85
N GLU A 963 -2.58 -20.26 -17.92
CA GLU A 963 -2.85 -20.40 -16.49
C GLU A 963 -4.29 -20.02 -16.12
N SER A 964 -4.83 -18.94 -16.71
CA SER A 964 -6.24 -18.57 -16.50
C SER A 964 -7.23 -19.64 -16.98
N TYR A 965 -6.84 -20.44 -17.98
CA TYR A 965 -7.63 -21.56 -18.50
C TYR A 965 -7.53 -22.81 -17.61
N ASP A 966 -6.66 -22.81 -16.60
CA ASP A 966 -6.20 -23.98 -15.85
C ASP A 966 -5.53 -25.05 -16.74
N VAL A 967 -4.80 -24.64 -17.78
CA VAL A 967 -4.01 -25.55 -18.64
C VAL A 967 -2.70 -25.93 -17.94
N LEU A 968 -2.07 -24.96 -17.29
CA LEU A 968 -0.80 -25.12 -16.56
C LEU A 968 -0.76 -24.20 -15.34
N SER A 969 0.17 -24.43 -14.42
CA SER A 969 0.70 -23.39 -13.53
C SER A 969 2.15 -23.10 -13.91
N TYR A 970 2.64 -21.90 -13.62
CA TYR A 970 4.05 -21.57 -13.84
C TYR A 970 4.67 -20.73 -12.74
N LYS A 971 5.99 -20.85 -12.57
CA LYS A 971 6.78 -20.01 -11.67
C LYS A 971 7.95 -19.41 -12.45
N ALA A 972 7.99 -18.09 -12.54
CA ALA A 972 9.12 -17.38 -13.13
C ALA A 972 10.23 -17.15 -12.09
N LEU A 973 11.48 -17.37 -12.51
CA LEU A 973 12.69 -17.27 -11.70
C LEU A 973 13.78 -16.56 -12.50
N GLY A 974 14.30 -15.48 -11.93
CA GLY A 974 15.44 -14.75 -12.50
C GLY A 974 15.03 -13.69 -13.51
N GLY A 975 14.80 -12.47 -13.04
CA GLY A 975 14.52 -11.31 -13.90
C GLY A 975 15.41 -10.11 -13.59
N ARG A 976 15.11 -8.98 -14.25
CA ARG A 976 15.69 -7.66 -13.93
C ARG A 976 15.29 -7.18 -12.53
N ASN A 977 14.10 -7.58 -12.08
CA ASN A 977 13.37 -6.94 -10.99
C ASN A 977 13.55 -7.61 -9.60
N SER A 978 12.87 -7.05 -8.59
CA SER A 978 12.90 -7.45 -7.17
C SER A 978 12.23 -8.81 -6.90
N GLN A 979 12.72 -9.54 -5.90
CA GLN A 979 12.07 -10.76 -5.39
C GLN A 979 10.95 -10.41 -4.41
N LEU A 980 9.97 -11.29 -4.30
CA LEU A 980 9.00 -11.30 -3.21
C LEU A 980 9.32 -12.51 -2.34
N TYR A 981 9.69 -12.26 -1.09
CA TYR A 981 9.70 -13.29 -0.05
C TYR A 981 8.29 -13.41 0.49
N ILE A 982 7.72 -14.60 0.39
CA ILE A 982 6.37 -14.89 0.86
C ILE A 982 6.48 -15.96 1.94
N TYR A 983 5.95 -15.68 3.12
CA TYR A 983 5.76 -16.64 4.20
C TYR A 983 4.27 -16.98 4.31
N ILE A 984 3.92 -18.26 4.19
CA ILE A 984 2.53 -18.73 4.29
C ILE A 984 2.25 -19.12 5.74
N ASN A 985 1.29 -18.43 6.37
CA ASN A 985 0.83 -18.74 7.72
C ASN A 985 -0.18 -19.90 7.68
N GLN A 986 -1.14 -19.81 6.76
CA GLN A 986 -2.18 -20.82 6.55
C GLN A 986 -2.71 -20.77 5.11
N THR A 987 -3.29 -21.88 4.65
CA THR A 987 -3.83 -22.00 3.29
C THR A 987 -5.33 -22.23 3.23
N LYS A 988 -5.99 -22.45 4.38
CA LYS A 988 -7.40 -22.84 4.47
C LYS A 988 -8.30 -21.70 3.98
N THR A 989 -8.17 -20.49 4.52
CA THR A 989 -8.98 -19.35 4.09
C THR A 989 -8.69 -18.97 2.63
N MET A 990 -7.44 -19.10 2.19
CA MET A 990 -7.08 -18.92 0.78
C MET A 990 -7.86 -19.88 -0.12
N LYS A 991 -7.91 -21.16 0.24
CA LYS A 991 -8.65 -22.19 -0.50
C LYS A 991 -10.16 -21.91 -0.53
N GLU A 992 -10.73 -21.46 0.58
CA GLU A 992 -12.15 -21.10 0.66
C GLU A 992 -12.50 -19.92 -0.24
N ILE A 993 -11.68 -18.87 -0.23
CA ILE A 993 -11.84 -17.72 -1.13
C ILE A 993 -11.76 -18.16 -2.59
N ILE A 994 -10.82 -19.05 -2.93
CA ILE A 994 -10.69 -19.59 -4.29
C ILE A 994 -11.94 -20.38 -4.70
N ASN A 995 -12.53 -21.14 -3.78
CA ASN A 995 -13.72 -21.95 -4.03
C ASN A 995 -15.01 -21.12 -4.09
N ARG A 996 -15.09 -20.05 -3.29
CA ARG A 996 -16.28 -19.20 -3.10
C ARG A 996 -15.93 -17.71 -3.23
N PRO A 997 -15.42 -17.27 -4.39
CA PRO A 997 -14.83 -15.95 -4.53
C PRO A 997 -15.83 -14.79 -4.47
N TYR A 998 -17.14 -15.05 -4.57
CA TYR A 998 -18.19 -14.02 -4.47
C TYR A 998 -18.43 -13.51 -3.05
N PHE A 999 -18.04 -14.29 -2.05
CA PHE A 999 -18.19 -13.89 -0.65
C PHE A 999 -16.93 -13.18 -0.13
N TYR A 1000 -15.83 -13.25 -0.88
CA TYR A 1000 -14.62 -12.51 -0.51
C TYR A 1000 -14.80 -11.04 -0.91
N HIS A 1001 -14.82 -10.18 0.09
CA HIS A 1001 -14.89 -8.74 -0.07
C HIS A 1001 -13.72 -8.09 0.65
N ASN A 1002 -12.94 -7.28 -0.07
CA ASN A 1002 -11.80 -6.56 0.51
C ASN A 1002 -12.23 -5.15 0.93
N GLN A 1003 -12.35 -4.91 2.23
CA GLN A 1003 -12.86 -3.67 2.80
C GLN A 1003 -11.93 -2.49 2.50
N LEU A 1004 -10.61 -2.70 2.56
CA LEU A 1004 -9.64 -1.66 2.21
C LEU A 1004 -9.80 -1.21 0.76
N LEU A 1005 -9.92 -2.14 -0.18
CA LEU A 1005 -10.13 -1.82 -1.58
C LEU A 1005 -11.45 -1.07 -1.82
N GLU A 1006 -12.50 -1.44 -1.10
CA GLU A 1006 -13.77 -0.72 -1.14
C GLU A 1006 -13.63 0.72 -0.63
N ILE A 1007 -12.98 0.92 0.52
CA ILE A 1007 -12.70 2.25 1.08
C ILE A 1007 -11.96 3.12 0.06
N VAL A 1008 -10.94 2.59 -0.63
CA VAL A 1008 -10.22 3.31 -1.70
C VAL A 1008 -11.19 3.73 -2.82
N GLY A 1009 -12.10 2.85 -3.23
CA GLY A 1009 -13.12 3.17 -4.22
C GLY A 1009 -14.10 4.23 -3.77
N LEU A 1010 -14.52 4.21 -2.50
CA LEU A 1010 -15.40 5.20 -1.90
C LEU A 1010 -14.73 6.58 -1.81
N ARG A 1011 -13.48 6.65 -1.32
CA ARG A 1011 -12.71 7.91 -1.26
C ARG A 1011 -12.57 8.58 -2.61
N HIS A 1012 -12.27 7.79 -3.65
CA HIS A 1012 -12.22 8.32 -5.02
C HIS A 1012 -13.55 8.93 -5.45
N LYS A 1013 -14.68 8.26 -5.19
CA LYS A 1013 -16.01 8.80 -5.52
C LYS A 1013 -16.28 10.08 -4.75
N LEU A 1014 -15.93 10.14 -3.46
CA LEU A 1014 -16.08 11.34 -2.64
C LEU A 1014 -15.25 12.50 -3.20
N SER A 1015 -13.96 12.26 -3.48
CA SER A 1015 -13.09 13.27 -4.06
C SER A 1015 -13.56 13.77 -5.43
N VAL A 1016 -14.07 12.88 -6.30
CA VAL A 1016 -14.66 13.29 -7.59
C VAL A 1016 -15.92 14.11 -7.38
N GLY A 1017 -16.78 13.73 -6.43
CA GLY A 1017 -17.96 14.51 -6.04
C GLY A 1017 -17.60 15.91 -5.55
N MET A 1018 -16.58 16.02 -4.70
CA MET A 1018 -16.06 17.31 -4.21
C MET A 1018 -15.50 18.19 -5.33
N LEU A 1019 -14.65 17.65 -6.21
CA LEU A 1019 -14.14 18.42 -7.34
C LEU A 1019 -15.27 18.84 -8.30
N THR A 1020 -16.28 17.99 -8.51
CA THR A 1020 -17.45 18.33 -9.32
C THR A 1020 -18.21 19.49 -8.70
N TYR A 1021 -18.46 19.44 -7.39
CA TYR A 1021 -19.12 20.50 -6.65
C TYR A 1021 -18.36 21.84 -6.73
N LEU A 1022 -17.03 21.80 -6.54
CA LEU A 1022 -16.19 23.00 -6.61
C LEU A 1022 -16.19 23.65 -8.01
N PHE A 1023 -16.30 22.86 -9.07
CA PHE A 1023 -16.13 23.37 -10.43
C PHE A 1023 -17.43 23.65 -11.19
N ASP A 1024 -18.54 23.01 -10.81
CA ASP A 1024 -19.79 23.08 -11.58
C ASP A 1024 -20.78 24.16 -11.08
N ASN A 1025 -20.60 24.67 -9.86
CA ASN A 1025 -21.55 25.56 -9.18
C ASN A 1025 -21.29 27.07 -9.33
N GLY A 1026 -20.25 27.48 -10.06
CA GLY A 1026 -19.99 28.91 -10.32
C GLY A 1026 -19.61 29.72 -9.07
N LEU A 1027 -18.93 29.09 -8.12
CA LEU A 1027 -18.54 29.65 -6.83
C LEU A 1027 -17.48 30.76 -6.97
N SER A 1028 -17.53 31.72 -6.06
CA SER A 1028 -16.48 32.73 -5.88
C SER A 1028 -15.20 32.15 -5.27
N SER A 1029 -14.09 32.88 -5.34
CA SER A 1029 -12.82 32.43 -4.75
C SER A 1029 -12.92 32.18 -3.25
N ASP A 1030 -13.65 33.03 -2.51
CA ASP A 1030 -13.80 32.89 -1.06
C ASP A 1030 -14.67 31.68 -0.69
N GLU A 1031 -15.74 31.43 -1.44
CA GLU A 1031 -16.58 30.24 -1.25
C GLU A 1031 -15.77 28.95 -1.52
N ILE A 1032 -14.98 28.91 -2.60
CA ILE A 1032 -14.11 27.77 -2.90
C ILE A 1032 -13.13 27.53 -1.76
N TRP A 1033 -12.48 28.57 -1.25
CA TRP A 1033 -11.55 28.45 -0.12
C TRP A 1033 -12.24 27.94 1.14
N ASN A 1034 -13.44 28.44 1.47
CA ASN A 1034 -14.22 27.97 2.62
C ASN A 1034 -14.57 26.49 2.50
N ILE A 1035 -15.01 26.03 1.33
CA ILE A 1035 -15.36 24.62 1.09
C ILE A 1035 -14.13 23.72 1.14
N LEU A 1036 -12.99 24.20 0.61
CA LEU A 1036 -11.74 23.46 0.70
C LEU A 1036 -11.26 23.34 2.14
N GLU A 1037 -11.31 24.43 2.91
CA GLU A 1037 -11.03 24.43 4.35
C GLU A 1037 -11.90 23.42 5.09
N ASP A 1038 -13.23 23.45 4.86
CA ASP A 1038 -14.19 22.50 5.43
C ASP A 1038 -13.81 21.05 5.12
N TYR A 1039 -13.49 20.77 3.86
CA TYR A 1039 -13.10 19.44 3.41
C TYR A 1039 -11.83 18.93 4.13
N PHE A 1040 -10.84 19.80 4.38
CA PHE A 1040 -9.61 19.43 5.08
C PHE A 1040 -9.80 19.18 6.58
N ILE A 1041 -10.89 19.67 7.18
CA ILE A 1041 -11.32 19.34 8.55
C ILE A 1041 -12.46 18.32 8.60
N GLY A 1042 -12.71 17.61 7.48
CA GLY A 1042 -13.63 16.47 7.43
C GLY A 1042 -15.09 16.82 7.18
N ILE A 1043 -15.39 18.10 6.93
CA ILE A 1043 -16.74 18.60 6.65
C ILE A 1043 -16.99 18.60 5.15
N ILE A 1044 -18.09 17.99 4.73
CA ILE A 1044 -18.49 17.90 3.32
C ILE A 1044 -19.85 18.58 3.09
N PRO A 1045 -20.07 19.23 1.93
CA PRO A 1045 -21.36 19.80 1.57
C PRO A 1045 -22.46 18.73 1.54
N ASP A 1046 -23.66 19.09 2.01
CA ASP A 1046 -24.81 18.16 2.06
C ASP A 1046 -25.21 17.63 0.67
N GLU A 1047 -25.01 18.43 -0.38
CA GLU A 1047 -25.24 18.02 -1.77
C GLU A 1047 -24.29 16.89 -2.19
N VAL A 1048 -22.99 17.03 -1.89
CA VAL A 1048 -21.98 16.01 -2.15
C VAL A 1048 -22.28 14.76 -1.33
N ALA A 1049 -22.64 14.93 -0.05
CA ALA A 1049 -23.03 13.81 0.79
C ALA A 1049 -24.23 13.07 0.18
N THR A 1050 -25.30 13.78 -0.20
CA THR A 1050 -26.51 13.18 -0.77
C THR A 1050 -26.25 12.47 -2.10
N GLU A 1051 -25.41 13.04 -2.98
CA GLU A 1051 -25.03 12.40 -4.24
C GLU A 1051 -24.15 11.15 -4.00
N PHE A 1052 -23.25 11.22 -3.03
CA PHE A 1052 -22.45 10.08 -2.60
C PHE A 1052 -23.35 8.95 -2.08
N GLU A 1053 -24.30 9.25 -1.20
CA GLU A 1053 -25.25 8.26 -0.66
C GLU A 1053 -26.08 7.62 -1.78
N LYS A 1054 -26.58 8.42 -2.73
CA LYS A 1054 -27.32 7.93 -3.90
C LYS A 1054 -26.49 7.02 -4.80
N SER A 1055 -25.21 7.34 -5.00
CA SER A 1055 -24.33 6.61 -5.92
C SER A 1055 -23.64 5.38 -5.30
N THR A 1056 -23.59 5.29 -3.98
CA THR A 1056 -22.92 4.20 -3.25
C THR A 1056 -23.86 3.36 -2.41
N GLY A 1057 -25.05 3.85 -2.07
CA GLY A 1057 -25.95 3.22 -1.11
C GLY A 1057 -25.46 3.30 0.35
N ARG A 1058 -24.37 4.02 0.63
CA ARG A 1058 -23.78 4.15 1.97
C ARG A 1058 -24.01 5.54 2.52
N SER A 1059 -24.56 5.62 3.74
CA SER A 1059 -24.73 6.90 4.42
C SER A 1059 -23.41 7.44 4.94
N LEU A 1060 -23.16 8.74 4.71
CA LEU A 1060 -22.03 9.46 5.31
C LEU A 1060 -22.41 10.08 6.67
N ARG A 1061 -23.69 9.98 7.09
CA ARG A 1061 -24.18 10.56 8.34
C ARG A 1061 -23.63 9.90 9.61
N HIS A 1062 -23.12 8.67 9.50
CA HIS A 1062 -22.46 7.95 10.61
C HIS A 1062 -20.96 8.24 10.73
N LEU A 1063 -20.39 9.04 9.82
CA LEU A 1063 -18.96 9.39 9.76
C LEU A 1063 -18.72 10.88 10.07
N ARG A 1064 -19.76 11.58 10.56
CA ARG A 1064 -19.71 12.99 10.98
C ARG A 1064 -19.37 13.10 12.46
#